data_AF-A0A3D9LFR1-F1
#
_entry.id   AF-A0A3D9LFR1-F1
#
_cell.length_a   1.000
_cell.length_b   1.000
_cell.length_c   1.000
_cell.angle_alpha   90.00
_cell.angle_beta   90.00
_cell.angle_gamma   90.00
#
_symmetry.space_group_name_H-M   'P 1'
#
loop_
_entity.id
_entity.type
_entity.pdbx_description
1 polymer ?
#
loop_
_entity_poly.entity_id
_entity_poly.type
_entity_poly.pdbx_seq_one_letter_code
_entity_poly.pdbx_strand_id
1 'polypeptide(L)'
;MKKLLYIFFMTCLGFGCEDQFLEERAVTVLNGNYYKTAEGLRSLVNGSYQVFRFKPDYLPGLNLFGVANDCEVFLHNNNDRIALGTYTSGAWGGASSSWTTMRGMVEQILGEESGGVTEGMYPVINRCNTFLDNYEMGSDELREQVKDALGEILFIRAYSYYLLTNVLGDVPLILTSPKEYTTVFDFPKAPLEEIYQVMITDLRTAVEVLPEEATQLGRVSKPAAAHLLAKLYLHRAQAADWANAEEHLAMLYKGKVATDLDSAIYYSSMVIDQKSGETAFGGLAPNFADLWQVAPNDPNNLSQNYARDLVSEVILSSQYEGSGNFNGRYGGSTLIHFYNQDYTVLNCGLDRANMTYPRPYRAAGPNDWAYDMFTDKANDSRFAKTYLTEYASNNGSFARNSDVKWDKKSAYYYNNYLKDRYTERYEGADVVAGESKIEFEKRCLVFIENSKDEPLDSLWVASQPYLLLARWVAGSPDGEGYYDYDGDGNIIGLKPGVTVDPDNPVVADVSNREVRYRIIPESGPSIGRYGCDAESSSSLAYLSPAKWIDRNRGQAVNDRGQGAIDIPVIRLAETYLIRAEALGRRDGPAAAISDLNVIRQRAAYHVGENRSDIIAAMEPGVLTGRYSIPADEQEAPYTVNQDSYDEIMITGEEWGTGTKAQRENYPPTASTEMERFIHFIYNEKAREFIFEQMITEDLHNAGILYDRVYYRDYFGAPIASQGTSTHPFPVDVVDQGGVVGAIGTGRGQLQKFHTFKPWPISFLNLLTDSNGAPLDQQALDAYQNPGY
;
A
#
# COMPACT_ATOMS: atom_id res chain seq x y z
N MET A 1 93.96 23.94 -6.46
CA MET A 1 93.16 24.88 -5.63
C MET A 1 93.21 26.24 -6.33
N LYS A 2 92.24 26.78 -7.08
CA LYS A 2 90.79 27.00 -6.85
C LYS A 2 89.97 26.98 -8.18
N LYS A 3 90.45 26.35 -9.27
CA LYS A 3 89.77 26.38 -10.60
C LYS A 3 89.01 25.12 -11.01
N LEU A 4 89.07 24.03 -10.24
CA LEU A 4 88.33 22.78 -10.53
C LEU A 4 87.02 22.63 -9.73
N LEU A 5 86.66 23.58 -8.87
CA LEU A 5 85.40 23.56 -8.14
C LEU A 5 84.23 24.27 -8.87
N TYR A 6 84.50 25.04 -9.93
CA TYR A 6 83.46 25.77 -10.65
C TYR A 6 82.85 25.01 -11.83
N ILE A 7 83.48 23.95 -12.31
CA ILE A 7 82.96 23.16 -13.44
C ILE A 7 81.97 22.08 -12.96
N PHE A 8 82.06 21.59 -11.72
CA PHE A 8 81.10 20.62 -11.19
C PHE A 8 79.81 21.27 -10.68
N PHE A 9 79.79 22.60 -10.47
CA PHE A 9 78.59 23.32 -10.00
C PHE A 9 77.76 23.96 -11.13
N MET A 10 78.22 23.87 -12.40
CA MET A 10 77.51 24.42 -13.55
C MET A 10 76.81 23.37 -14.44
N THR A 11 76.93 22.08 -14.11
CA THR A 11 76.27 20.97 -14.85
C THR A 11 74.95 20.50 -14.24
N CYS A 12 74.47 21.11 -13.14
CA CYS A 12 73.21 20.73 -12.49
C CYS A 12 72.03 21.69 -12.76
N LEU A 13 72.14 22.62 -13.71
CA LEU A 13 71.06 23.56 -14.07
C LEU A 13 70.37 23.22 -15.41
N GLY A 14 70.51 21.99 -15.89
CA GLY A 14 70.09 21.57 -17.24
C GLY A 14 68.94 20.57 -17.33
N PHE A 15 68.23 20.26 -16.24
CA PHE A 15 66.98 19.50 -16.28
C PHE A 15 65.86 20.35 -15.69
N GLY A 16 65.29 21.23 -16.51
CA GLY A 16 63.92 21.64 -16.29
C GLY A 16 63.07 20.38 -16.36
N CYS A 17 62.48 19.96 -15.24
CA CYS A 17 61.30 19.13 -15.31
C CYS A 17 60.26 19.97 -16.05
N GLU A 18 59.79 19.48 -17.19
CA GLU A 18 58.57 19.99 -17.81
C GLU A 18 57.46 19.98 -16.75
N ASP A 19 56.56 20.96 -16.79
CA ASP A 19 55.44 21.13 -15.85
C ASP A 19 54.54 19.87 -15.71
N GLN A 20 54.74 18.85 -16.56
CA GLN A 20 54.10 17.53 -16.47
C GLN A 20 54.50 16.69 -15.24
N PHE A 21 55.62 16.96 -14.56
CA PHE A 21 55.99 16.21 -13.34
C PHE A 21 55.19 16.62 -12.09
N LEU A 22 54.53 17.78 -12.12
CA LEU A 22 53.69 18.30 -11.03
C LEU A 22 52.18 18.16 -11.30
N GLU A 23 51.78 17.55 -12.43
CA GLU A 23 50.41 17.04 -12.58
C GLU A 23 50.29 15.72 -11.83
N GLU A 24 50.09 15.80 -10.52
CA GLU A 24 49.55 14.67 -9.76
C GLU A 24 48.10 14.47 -10.23
N ARG A 25 47.91 13.65 -11.28
CA ARG A 25 46.58 13.19 -11.68
C ARG A 25 46.04 12.36 -10.52
N ALA A 26 45.21 12.96 -9.68
CA ALA A 26 44.44 12.23 -8.70
C ALA A 26 43.58 11.19 -9.45
N VAL A 27 44.07 9.95 -9.52
CA VAL A 27 43.42 8.84 -10.24
C VAL A 27 42.10 8.42 -9.58
N THR A 28 41.79 8.99 -8.41
CA THR A 28 40.67 8.60 -7.55
C THR A 28 39.67 9.74 -7.24
N VAL A 29 39.75 10.89 -7.91
CA VAL A 29 38.73 11.94 -7.76
C VAL A 29 37.89 12.03 -9.04
N LEU A 30 36.61 11.68 -8.92
CA LEU A 30 35.57 12.03 -9.90
C LEU A 30 35.58 13.55 -10.09
N ASN A 31 36.21 14.04 -11.15
CA ASN A 31 36.15 15.45 -11.52
C ASN A 31 35.04 15.66 -12.57
N GLY A 32 34.62 16.90 -12.78
CA GLY A 32 33.51 17.22 -13.70
C GLY A 32 33.74 16.77 -15.16
N ASN A 33 34.96 16.37 -15.56
CA ASN A 33 35.19 15.81 -16.89
C ASN A 33 34.70 14.37 -17.03
N TYR A 34 34.55 13.62 -15.94
CA TYR A 34 33.98 12.26 -16.01
C TYR A 34 32.57 12.27 -16.59
N TYR A 35 31.74 13.25 -16.20
CA TYR A 35 30.38 13.42 -16.69
C TYR A 35 30.30 13.95 -18.13
N LYS A 36 31.43 14.22 -18.79
CA LYS A 36 31.49 14.50 -20.24
C LYS A 36 31.69 13.24 -21.08
N THR A 37 31.71 12.05 -20.46
CA THR A 37 31.87 10.76 -21.12
C THR A 37 30.57 9.97 -21.06
N ALA A 38 30.36 9.03 -21.99
CA ALA A 38 29.17 8.16 -21.99
C ALA A 38 29.08 7.33 -20.71
N GLU A 39 30.22 6.85 -20.19
CA GLU A 39 30.29 6.10 -18.94
C GLU A 39 29.84 6.94 -17.74
N GLY A 40 30.34 8.18 -17.62
CA GLY A 40 29.96 9.06 -16.52
C GLY A 40 28.51 9.53 -16.59
N LEU A 41 27.97 9.75 -17.78
CA LEU A 41 26.54 10.02 -17.95
C LEU A 41 25.71 8.80 -17.51
N ARG A 42 26.08 7.58 -17.89
CA ARG A 42 25.38 6.36 -17.46
C ARG A 42 25.50 6.10 -15.96
N SER A 43 26.60 6.50 -15.31
CA SER A 43 26.71 6.37 -13.85
C SER A 43 25.72 7.27 -13.10
N LEU A 44 25.44 8.48 -13.62
CA LEU A 44 24.41 9.37 -13.07
C LEU A 44 23.02 8.74 -13.15
N VAL A 45 22.72 8.07 -14.27
CA VAL A 45 21.48 7.32 -14.45
C VAL A 45 21.38 6.20 -13.42
N ASN A 46 22.41 5.34 -13.34
CA ASN A 46 22.43 4.21 -12.39
C ASN A 46 22.24 4.66 -10.93
N GLY A 47 22.89 5.75 -10.50
CA GLY A 47 22.72 6.28 -9.14
C GLY A 47 21.33 6.88 -8.87
N SER A 48 20.57 7.19 -9.91
CA SER A 48 19.24 7.81 -9.81
C SER A 48 18.10 6.80 -9.72
N TYR A 49 18.32 5.53 -10.10
CA TYR A 49 17.34 4.44 -9.97
C TYR A 49 16.89 4.15 -8.54
N GLN A 50 17.68 4.56 -7.53
CA GLN A 50 17.29 4.41 -6.13
C GLN A 50 15.97 5.12 -5.79
N VAL A 51 15.54 6.11 -6.59
CA VAL A 51 14.28 6.83 -6.37
C VAL A 51 13.07 5.90 -6.31
N PHE A 52 13.09 4.80 -7.06
CA PHE A 52 11.99 3.82 -7.06
C PHE A 52 11.85 3.06 -5.75
N ARG A 53 12.89 3.08 -4.92
CA ARG A 53 12.87 2.48 -3.60
C ARG A 53 12.32 3.40 -2.52
N PHE A 54 12.12 4.69 -2.78
CA PHE A 54 11.71 5.67 -1.75
C PHE A 54 10.41 5.25 -1.04
N LYS A 55 9.42 4.78 -1.81
CA LYS A 55 8.16 4.23 -1.29
C LYS A 55 8.38 2.96 -0.43
N PRO A 56 8.97 1.87 -0.97
CA PRO A 56 9.09 0.59 -0.25
C PRO A 56 10.25 0.44 0.75
N ASP A 57 11.24 1.34 0.78
CA ASP A 57 12.46 1.15 1.57
C ASP A 57 12.27 1.26 3.07
N TYR A 58 11.50 2.23 3.55
CA TYR A 58 11.24 2.42 4.98
C TYR A 58 9.99 3.27 5.26
N LEU A 59 9.85 3.80 6.48
CA LEU A 59 8.70 4.58 6.95
C LEU A 59 8.30 5.81 6.10
N PRO A 60 9.21 6.60 5.49
CA PRO A 60 8.83 7.82 4.79
C PRO A 60 7.85 7.60 3.65
N GLY A 61 8.17 6.62 2.79
CA GLY A 61 7.32 6.20 1.70
C GLY A 61 5.93 5.77 2.17
N LEU A 62 5.90 4.83 3.13
CA LEU A 62 4.66 4.32 3.71
C LEU A 62 3.79 5.44 4.29
N ASN A 63 4.39 6.35 5.06
CA ASN A 63 3.65 7.41 5.75
C ASN A 63 3.12 8.48 4.78
N LEU A 64 3.84 8.77 3.71
CA LEU A 64 3.43 9.77 2.72
C LEU A 64 2.45 9.21 1.68
N PHE A 65 2.59 7.94 1.30
CA PHE A 65 1.91 7.38 0.13
C PHE A 65 1.08 6.12 0.40
N GLY A 66 1.30 5.43 1.53
CA GLY A 66 0.68 4.12 1.82
C GLY A 66 -0.39 4.10 2.91
N VAL A 67 -0.55 5.19 3.68
CA VAL A 67 -1.57 5.29 4.74
C VAL A 67 -2.31 6.62 4.68
N ALA A 68 -3.24 6.81 5.63
CA ALA A 68 -4.10 8.00 5.72
C ALA A 68 -4.98 8.16 4.47
N ASN A 69 -5.40 7.04 3.92
CA ASN A 69 -6.37 6.94 2.83
C ASN A 69 -7.61 6.17 3.30
N ASP A 70 -8.51 5.85 2.38
CA ASP A 70 -9.81 5.30 2.70
C ASP A 70 -9.81 3.79 2.99
N CYS A 71 -8.69 3.10 2.79
CA CYS A 71 -8.56 1.67 3.05
C CYS A 71 -7.34 1.31 3.93
N GLU A 72 -6.32 2.17 4.02
CA GLU A 72 -5.09 1.91 4.77
C GLU A 72 -4.84 2.99 5.83
N VAL A 73 -4.61 2.54 7.06
CA VAL A 73 -4.42 3.39 8.24
C VAL A 73 -3.16 2.98 9.00
N PHE A 74 -2.66 3.91 9.80
CA PHE A 74 -1.53 3.65 10.70
C PHE A 74 -2.02 2.96 11.99
N LEU A 75 -1.32 1.92 12.46
CA LEU A 75 -1.81 1.01 13.52
C LEU A 75 -0.81 0.73 14.65
N HIS A 76 0.31 1.46 14.74
CA HIS A 76 1.29 1.21 15.81
C HIS A 76 0.75 1.55 17.20
N ASN A 77 0.08 2.71 17.32
CA ASN A 77 -0.75 3.13 18.45
C ASN A 77 -1.60 4.35 18.01
N ASN A 78 -2.56 4.73 18.84
CA ASN A 78 -3.47 5.86 18.55
C ASN A 78 -2.76 7.22 18.41
N ASN A 79 -1.76 7.52 19.24
CA ASN A 79 -1.06 8.81 19.19
C ASN A 79 -0.34 9.00 17.86
N ASP A 80 0.34 7.96 17.42
CA ASP A 80 1.06 7.95 16.15
C ASP A 80 0.08 7.92 14.96
N ARG A 81 -1.07 7.22 15.05
CA ARG A 81 -2.12 7.29 14.02
C ARG A 81 -2.65 8.72 13.87
N ILE A 82 -2.86 9.43 14.97
CA ILE A 82 -3.32 10.82 14.96
C ILE A 82 -2.26 11.74 14.37
N ALA A 83 -0.99 11.59 14.77
CA ALA A 83 0.11 12.42 14.27
C ALA A 83 0.42 12.14 12.79
N LEU A 84 0.63 10.88 12.41
CA LEU A 84 0.98 10.48 11.05
C LEU A 84 -0.24 10.49 10.10
N GLY A 85 -1.46 10.41 10.63
CA GLY A 85 -2.69 10.67 9.88
C GLY A 85 -2.94 12.15 9.59
N THR A 86 -2.11 13.05 10.13
CA THR A 86 -2.29 14.52 10.04
C THR A 86 -3.54 15.05 10.75
N TYR A 87 -4.06 14.31 11.73
CA TYR A 87 -5.30 14.64 12.45
C TYR A 87 -5.09 15.65 13.59
N THR A 88 -3.85 16.15 13.78
CA THR A 88 -3.49 17.12 14.81
C THR A 88 -2.41 18.08 14.33
N SER A 89 -2.38 19.30 14.87
CA SER A 89 -1.29 20.25 14.63
C SER A 89 0.06 19.77 15.15
N GLY A 90 0.06 18.88 16.15
CA GLY A 90 1.28 18.25 16.67
C GLY A 90 2.05 17.41 15.64
N ALA A 91 1.39 16.96 14.57
CA ALA A 91 2.00 16.25 13.45
C ALA A 91 3.11 17.06 12.73
N TRP A 92 3.06 18.38 12.90
CA TRP A 92 3.88 19.37 12.19
C TRP A 92 4.86 20.11 13.10
N GLY A 93 4.73 19.91 14.42
CA GLY A 93 5.44 20.67 15.44
C GLY A 93 6.91 20.30 15.62
N GLY A 94 7.57 21.01 16.55
CA GLY A 94 9.00 20.90 16.83
C GLY A 94 9.47 19.61 17.52
N ALA A 95 8.58 18.81 18.13
CA ALA A 95 8.99 17.72 19.03
C ALA A 95 8.12 16.45 18.91
N SER A 96 8.57 15.52 18.07
CA SER A 96 8.91 14.14 18.43
C SER A 96 9.87 13.66 17.33
N SER A 97 10.54 12.52 17.50
CA SER A 97 11.60 12.08 16.58
C SER A 97 11.21 12.21 15.09
N SER A 98 12.17 12.38 14.19
CA SER A 98 11.94 12.41 12.72
C SER A 98 11.22 11.16 12.18
N TRP A 99 10.99 10.14 13.02
CA TRP A 99 10.31 8.89 12.72
C TRP A 99 8.82 8.84 13.11
N THR A 100 8.34 9.81 13.89
CA THR A 100 6.98 9.79 14.50
C THR A 100 6.12 10.98 14.11
N THR A 101 6.60 11.83 13.20
CA THR A 101 5.87 13.01 12.72
C THR A 101 5.90 13.09 11.21
N MET A 102 4.87 13.71 10.64
CA MET A 102 4.80 13.92 9.20
C MET A 102 5.85 14.93 8.72
N ARG A 103 6.26 15.89 9.56
CA ARG A 103 7.36 16.83 9.27
C ARG A 103 8.64 16.09 8.82
N GLY A 104 9.09 15.11 9.61
CA GLY A 104 10.29 14.34 9.30
C GLY A 104 10.20 13.53 8.00
N MET A 105 8.99 13.12 7.62
CA MET A 105 8.77 12.42 6.34
C MET A 105 8.88 13.40 5.16
N VAL A 106 8.32 14.61 5.31
CA VAL A 106 8.42 15.68 4.30
C VAL A 106 9.87 16.16 4.14
N GLU A 107 10.61 16.28 5.24
CA GLU A 107 12.06 16.59 5.20
C GLU A 107 12.85 15.56 4.36
N GLN A 108 12.56 14.27 4.54
CA GLN A 108 13.26 13.20 3.81
C GLN A 108 12.91 13.13 2.33
N ILE A 109 11.65 13.39 1.93
CA ILE A 109 11.32 13.44 0.49
C ILE A 109 11.97 14.64 -0.20
N LEU A 110 12.18 15.76 0.51
CA LEU A 110 12.91 16.90 -0.03
C LEU A 110 14.40 16.58 -0.22
N GLY A 111 15.00 15.83 0.70
CA GLY A 111 16.39 15.35 0.60
C GLY A 111 17.19 15.49 1.89
N GLU A 112 16.55 15.56 3.06
CA GLU A 112 17.27 15.46 4.33
C GLU A 112 17.83 14.05 4.53
N GLU A 113 19.16 13.96 4.61
CA GLU A 113 19.89 12.71 4.82
C GLU A 113 19.57 12.10 6.19
N SER A 114 18.96 10.92 6.20
CA SER A 114 18.55 10.22 7.43
C SER A 114 18.97 8.74 7.44
N GLY A 115 20.18 8.44 7.00
CA GLY A 115 20.80 7.11 7.13
C GLY A 115 20.09 5.95 6.41
N GLY A 116 19.11 6.25 5.55
CA GLY A 116 18.49 5.33 4.59
C GLY A 116 19.25 5.30 3.26
N VAL A 117 18.76 4.51 2.29
CA VAL A 117 19.40 4.40 0.96
C VAL A 117 18.93 5.51 0.01
N THR A 118 17.72 6.03 0.15
CA THR A 118 17.22 7.09 -0.75
C THR A 118 17.53 8.48 -0.23
N GLU A 119 18.16 9.30 -1.08
CA GLU A 119 18.56 10.70 -0.80
C GLU A 119 17.41 11.73 -1.00
N GLY A 120 16.16 11.30 -1.15
CA GLY A 120 15.05 12.20 -1.51
C GLY A 120 15.08 12.70 -2.96
N MET A 121 14.22 13.65 -3.28
CA MET A 121 13.91 14.01 -4.68
C MET A 121 14.83 15.08 -5.25
N TYR A 122 15.20 16.13 -4.51
CA TYR A 122 16.07 17.19 -5.04
C TYR A 122 17.50 16.72 -5.36
N PRO A 123 18.14 15.84 -4.56
CA PRO A 123 19.43 15.26 -4.93
C PRO A 123 19.36 14.42 -6.20
N VAL A 124 18.27 13.67 -6.41
CA VAL A 124 18.02 12.92 -7.65
C VAL A 124 17.80 13.87 -8.83
N ILE A 125 16.99 14.91 -8.66
CA ILE A 125 16.77 15.95 -9.69
C ILE A 125 18.09 16.63 -10.07
N ASN A 126 18.96 16.92 -9.11
CA ASN A 126 20.27 17.50 -9.38
C ASN A 126 21.15 16.57 -10.23
N ARG A 127 21.12 15.25 -9.99
CA ARG A 127 21.81 14.27 -10.83
C ARG A 127 21.23 14.22 -12.24
N CYS A 128 19.91 14.31 -12.37
CA CYS A 128 19.24 14.40 -13.67
C CYS A 128 19.67 15.66 -14.44
N ASN A 129 19.67 16.82 -13.78
CA ASN A 129 20.08 18.07 -14.43
C ASN A 129 21.58 18.06 -14.79
N THR A 130 22.42 17.44 -13.96
CA THR A 130 23.85 17.25 -14.28
C THR A 130 24.02 16.41 -15.56
N PHE A 131 23.23 15.35 -15.73
CA PHE A 131 23.22 14.59 -16.97
C PHE A 131 22.79 15.47 -18.15
N LEU A 132 21.67 16.19 -18.02
CA LEU A 132 21.07 16.95 -19.12
C LEU A 132 21.96 18.11 -19.57
N ASP A 133 22.57 18.84 -18.63
CA ASP A 133 23.51 19.91 -18.94
C ASP A 133 24.73 19.39 -19.74
N ASN A 134 25.27 18.23 -19.34
CA ASN A 134 26.42 17.63 -20.05
C ASN A 134 26.01 16.96 -21.38
N TYR A 135 24.79 16.43 -21.46
CA TYR A 135 24.21 15.89 -22.69
C TYR A 135 24.05 17.01 -23.73
N GLU A 136 23.50 18.16 -23.34
CA GLU A 136 23.31 19.32 -24.22
C GLU A 136 24.66 19.89 -24.73
N MET A 137 25.67 19.94 -23.87
CA MET A 137 27.02 20.38 -24.24
C MET A 137 27.83 19.29 -25.00
N GLY A 138 27.31 18.07 -25.09
CA GLY A 138 27.97 16.91 -25.67
C GLY A 138 28.00 16.91 -27.20
N SER A 139 28.97 16.20 -27.78
CA SER A 139 29.02 15.99 -29.24
C SER A 139 27.83 15.14 -29.72
N ASP A 140 27.52 15.17 -31.01
CA ASP A 140 26.47 14.34 -31.59
C ASP A 140 26.73 12.84 -31.34
N GLU A 141 27.99 12.41 -31.40
CA GLU A 141 28.38 11.02 -31.11
C GLU A 141 28.14 10.63 -29.66
N LEU A 142 28.44 11.54 -28.71
CA LEU A 142 28.16 11.29 -27.29
C LEU A 142 26.66 11.17 -27.06
N ARG A 143 25.87 12.11 -27.61
CA ARG A 143 24.41 12.13 -27.45
C ARG A 143 23.77 10.86 -28.00
N GLU A 144 24.20 10.38 -29.16
CA GLU A 144 23.71 9.12 -29.72
C GLU A 144 24.09 7.90 -28.85
N GLN A 145 25.29 7.89 -28.25
CA GLN A 145 25.74 6.79 -27.37
C GLN A 145 24.95 6.65 -26.07
N VAL A 146 24.26 7.71 -25.62
CA VAL A 146 23.51 7.74 -24.35
C VAL A 146 22.03 8.07 -24.55
N LYS A 147 21.51 7.89 -25.76
CA LYS A 147 20.13 8.24 -26.11
C LYS A 147 19.06 7.45 -25.32
N ASP A 148 19.33 6.18 -25.04
CA ASP A 148 18.54 5.35 -24.12
C ASP A 148 18.57 5.93 -22.70
N ALA A 149 19.78 6.27 -22.22
CA ALA A 149 20.00 6.85 -20.91
C ALA A 149 19.34 8.23 -20.74
N LEU A 150 19.19 9.00 -21.83
CA LEU A 150 18.39 10.23 -21.85
C LEU A 150 16.93 9.93 -21.52
N GLY A 151 16.35 8.90 -22.13
CA GLY A 151 14.97 8.50 -21.82
C GLY A 151 14.79 8.09 -20.36
N GLU A 152 15.74 7.31 -19.83
CA GLU A 152 15.73 6.88 -18.43
C GLU A 152 15.83 8.08 -17.47
N ILE A 153 16.72 9.04 -17.73
CA ILE A 153 16.91 10.18 -16.83
C ILE A 153 15.74 11.17 -16.85
N LEU A 154 15.12 11.37 -18.01
CA LEU A 154 13.93 12.23 -18.16
C LEU A 154 12.74 11.62 -17.42
N PHE A 155 12.56 10.29 -17.53
CA PHE A 155 11.57 9.57 -16.74
C PHE A 155 11.81 9.74 -15.24
N ILE A 156 13.06 9.54 -14.78
CA ILE A 156 13.40 9.66 -13.36
C ILE A 156 13.16 11.08 -12.85
N ARG A 157 13.52 12.12 -13.61
CA ARG A 157 13.25 13.51 -13.24
C ARG A 157 11.75 13.79 -13.13
N ALA A 158 10.96 13.33 -14.10
CA ALA A 158 9.51 13.44 -14.06
C ALA A 158 8.90 12.69 -12.86
N TYR A 159 9.39 11.48 -12.56
CA TYR A 159 8.94 10.70 -11.41
C TYR A 159 9.28 11.38 -10.07
N SER A 160 10.47 11.99 -9.94
CA SER A 160 10.85 12.77 -8.75
C SER A 160 9.93 13.98 -8.53
N TYR A 161 9.61 14.73 -9.58
CA TYR A 161 8.64 15.82 -9.49
C TYR A 161 7.22 15.33 -9.19
N TYR A 162 6.81 14.19 -9.77
CA TYR A 162 5.54 13.56 -9.48
C TYR A 162 5.40 13.23 -7.98
N LEU A 163 6.43 12.63 -7.37
CA LEU A 163 6.43 12.33 -5.94
C LEU A 163 6.38 13.59 -5.07
N LEU A 164 7.15 14.63 -5.40
CA LEU A 164 7.13 15.91 -4.67
C LEU A 164 5.76 16.58 -4.73
N THR A 165 5.19 16.69 -5.93
CA THR A 165 3.94 17.42 -6.17
C THR A 165 2.74 16.74 -5.53
N ASN A 166 2.73 15.40 -5.42
CA ASN A 166 1.69 14.66 -4.69
C ASN A 166 1.69 14.93 -3.17
N VAL A 167 2.78 15.46 -2.62
CA VAL A 167 2.91 15.75 -1.18
C VAL A 167 2.73 17.24 -0.91
N LEU A 168 3.36 18.09 -1.71
CA LEU A 168 3.53 19.52 -1.43
C LEU A 168 2.76 20.44 -2.38
N GLY A 169 2.23 19.94 -3.50
CA GLY A 169 1.65 20.78 -4.54
C GLY A 169 2.75 21.53 -5.30
N ASP A 170 2.68 22.85 -5.31
CA ASP A 170 3.70 23.71 -5.91
C ASP A 170 5.06 23.53 -5.23
N VAL A 171 6.13 23.39 -6.01
CA VAL A 171 7.50 23.18 -5.51
C VAL A 171 8.53 23.93 -6.37
N PRO A 172 9.75 24.21 -5.86
CA PRO A 172 10.84 24.72 -6.68
C PRO A 172 11.13 23.90 -7.94
N LEU A 173 11.04 24.54 -9.10
CA LEU A 173 11.35 23.94 -10.40
C LEU A 173 12.81 24.24 -10.79
N ILE A 174 13.69 23.29 -10.50
CA ILE A 174 15.13 23.38 -10.72
C ILE A 174 15.47 22.50 -11.93
N LEU A 175 15.82 23.13 -13.06
CA LEU A 175 16.07 22.43 -14.33
C LEU A 175 17.53 22.38 -14.76
N THR A 176 18.43 23.01 -14.00
CA THR A 176 19.86 23.07 -14.27
C THR A 176 20.65 22.65 -13.04
N SER A 177 21.86 22.11 -13.23
CA SER A 177 22.74 21.80 -12.10
C SER A 177 23.34 23.10 -11.52
N PRO A 178 23.50 23.22 -10.19
CA PRO A 178 24.28 24.32 -9.60
C PRO A 178 25.69 24.34 -10.20
N LYS A 179 26.17 25.52 -10.58
CA LYS A 179 27.52 25.70 -11.14
C LYS A 179 28.53 26.21 -10.12
N GLU A 180 28.05 26.89 -9.09
CA GLU A 180 28.87 27.52 -8.05
C GLU A 180 28.20 27.37 -6.68
N TYR A 181 29.01 27.42 -5.62
CA TYR A 181 28.50 27.56 -4.26
C TYR A 181 27.97 28.97 -4.06
N THR A 182 26.71 29.08 -3.64
CA THR A 182 26.02 30.35 -3.39
C THR A 182 25.56 30.45 -1.95
N THR A 183 25.44 31.68 -1.43
CA THR A 183 24.76 31.99 -0.17
C THR A 183 23.32 32.47 -0.39
N VAL A 184 22.88 32.54 -1.64
CA VAL A 184 21.52 32.91 -2.05
C VAL A 184 20.74 31.62 -2.29
N PHE A 185 19.80 31.32 -1.39
CA PHE A 185 18.89 30.17 -1.43
C PHE A 185 17.47 30.65 -1.80
N ASP A 186 17.38 31.42 -2.87
CA ASP A 186 16.12 31.92 -3.44
C ASP A 186 15.52 30.86 -4.36
N PHE A 187 14.66 30.01 -3.79
CA PHE A 187 13.99 28.91 -4.48
C PHE A 187 12.47 29.12 -4.49
N PRO A 188 11.95 30.05 -5.30
CA PRO A 188 10.51 30.25 -5.41
C PRO A 188 9.82 28.99 -5.95
N LYS A 189 8.60 28.73 -5.47
CA LYS A 189 7.77 27.62 -5.97
C LYS A 189 7.30 27.93 -7.39
N ALA A 190 7.33 26.94 -8.27
CA ALA A 190 6.64 27.01 -9.56
C ALA A 190 5.23 26.42 -9.41
N PRO A 191 4.23 26.96 -10.14
CA PRO A 191 2.89 26.40 -10.13
C PRO A 191 2.89 24.98 -10.73
N LEU A 192 1.99 24.12 -10.26
CA LEU A 192 1.79 22.77 -10.80
C LEU A 192 1.60 22.73 -12.32
N GLU A 193 1.00 23.76 -12.92
CA GLU A 193 0.84 23.87 -14.38
C GLU A 193 2.20 23.86 -15.12
N GLU A 194 3.17 24.63 -14.63
CA GLU A 194 4.52 24.66 -15.21
C GLU A 194 5.28 23.36 -14.96
N ILE A 195 5.14 22.79 -13.75
CA ILE A 195 5.80 21.53 -13.40
C ILE A 195 5.25 20.38 -14.26
N TYR A 196 3.92 20.29 -14.42
CA TYR A 196 3.29 19.28 -15.29
C TYR A 196 3.68 19.46 -16.76
N GLN A 197 3.86 20.70 -17.23
CA GLN A 197 4.37 20.95 -18.57
C GLN A 197 5.77 20.34 -18.76
N VAL A 198 6.68 20.51 -17.79
CA VAL A 198 8.02 19.91 -17.82
C VAL A 198 7.92 18.38 -17.78
N MET A 199 7.21 17.81 -16.81
CA MET A 199 7.09 16.35 -16.67
C MET A 199 6.52 15.70 -17.94
N ILE A 200 5.48 16.28 -18.54
CA ILE A 200 4.88 15.79 -19.78
C ILE A 200 5.86 15.91 -20.94
N THR A 201 6.64 16.99 -21.03
CA THR A 201 7.64 17.18 -22.10
C THR A 201 8.77 16.16 -21.98
N ASP A 202 9.27 15.95 -20.77
CA ASP A 202 10.30 14.97 -20.45
C ASP A 202 9.83 13.55 -20.82
N LEU A 203 8.62 13.17 -20.39
CA LEU A 203 8.08 11.83 -20.64
C LEU A 203 7.72 11.59 -22.10
N ARG A 204 7.27 12.60 -22.85
CA ARG A 204 7.06 12.47 -24.30
C ARG A 204 8.37 12.13 -25.02
N THR A 205 9.45 12.85 -24.66
CA THR A 205 10.79 12.57 -25.19
C THR A 205 11.25 11.18 -24.76
N ALA A 206 11.02 10.79 -23.51
CA ALA A 206 11.37 9.47 -23.01
C ALA A 206 10.66 8.36 -23.80
N VAL A 207 9.35 8.48 -24.08
CA VAL A 207 8.61 7.52 -24.91
C VAL A 207 9.19 7.39 -26.31
N GLU A 208 9.68 8.48 -26.90
CA GLU A 208 10.27 8.46 -28.25
C GLU A 208 11.62 7.74 -28.31
N VAL A 209 12.44 7.84 -27.25
CA VAL A 209 13.84 7.37 -27.28
C VAL A 209 14.08 6.05 -26.54
N LEU A 210 13.19 5.68 -25.60
CA LEU A 210 13.31 4.43 -24.85
C LEU A 210 13.00 3.20 -25.73
N PRO A 211 13.65 2.05 -25.47
CA PRO A 211 13.35 0.81 -26.15
C PRO A 211 11.97 0.25 -25.72
N GLU A 212 11.33 -0.53 -26.60
CA GLU A 212 10.06 -1.21 -26.30
C GLU A 212 10.18 -2.17 -25.10
N GLU A 213 11.33 -2.83 -24.98
CA GLU A 213 11.65 -3.74 -23.89
C GLU A 213 12.97 -3.32 -23.24
N ALA A 214 13.03 -3.41 -21.91
CA ALA A 214 14.24 -3.13 -21.16
C ALA A 214 15.26 -4.28 -21.33
N THR A 215 16.54 -3.94 -21.48
CA THR A 215 17.62 -4.94 -21.59
C THR A 215 18.01 -5.57 -20.25
N GLN A 216 17.68 -4.89 -19.14
CA GLN A 216 17.95 -5.31 -17.78
C GLN A 216 16.67 -5.11 -16.96
N LEU A 217 16.36 -6.08 -16.11
CA LEU A 217 15.22 -6.01 -15.20
C LEU A 217 15.30 -4.73 -14.35
N GLY A 218 14.15 -4.08 -14.17
CA GLY A 218 14.03 -2.84 -13.41
C GLY A 218 14.47 -1.56 -14.13
N ARG A 219 15.01 -1.64 -15.36
CA ARG A 219 15.23 -0.43 -16.17
C ARG A 219 13.92 0.09 -16.77
N VAL A 220 13.83 1.41 -16.88
CA VAL A 220 12.71 2.09 -17.51
C VAL A 220 12.67 1.74 -19.00
N SER A 221 11.52 1.25 -19.45
CA SER A 221 11.21 0.96 -20.85
C SER A 221 10.19 1.97 -21.40
N LYS A 222 9.95 1.94 -22.71
CA LYS A 222 8.92 2.77 -23.35
C LYS A 222 7.53 2.58 -22.72
N PRO A 223 7.04 1.36 -22.44
CA PRO A 223 5.81 1.15 -21.69
C PRO A 223 5.76 1.85 -20.34
N ALA A 224 6.85 1.83 -19.57
CA ALA A 224 6.90 2.50 -18.28
C ALA A 224 6.74 4.02 -18.43
N ALA A 225 7.42 4.63 -19.41
CA ALA A 225 7.27 6.05 -19.69
C ALA A 225 5.89 6.42 -20.23
N ALA A 226 5.32 5.60 -21.12
CA ALA A 226 3.98 5.81 -21.67
C ALA A 226 2.90 5.68 -20.58
N HIS A 227 3.06 4.74 -19.66
CA HIS A 227 2.18 4.59 -18.51
C HIS A 227 2.16 5.86 -17.63
N LEU A 228 3.34 6.31 -17.16
CA LEU A 228 3.40 7.49 -16.30
C LEU A 228 2.89 8.74 -17.03
N LEU A 229 3.19 8.86 -18.32
CA LEU A 229 2.67 9.94 -19.17
C LEU A 229 1.14 9.92 -19.26
N ALA A 230 0.53 8.75 -19.48
CA ALA A 230 -0.92 8.59 -19.48
C ALA A 230 -1.53 9.00 -18.14
N LYS A 231 -0.89 8.61 -17.03
CA LYS A 231 -1.29 8.98 -15.67
C LYS A 231 -1.27 10.50 -15.46
N LEU A 232 -0.20 11.20 -15.88
CA LEU A 232 -0.12 12.65 -15.77
C LEU A 232 -1.15 13.38 -16.63
N TYR A 233 -1.43 12.89 -17.83
CA TYR A 233 -2.51 13.43 -18.67
C TYR A 233 -3.88 13.27 -18.01
N LEU A 234 -4.16 12.10 -17.42
CA LEU A 234 -5.40 11.88 -16.67
C LEU A 234 -5.49 12.84 -15.48
N HIS A 235 -4.42 12.99 -14.68
CA HIS A 235 -4.42 13.90 -13.54
C HIS A 235 -4.66 15.36 -13.94
N ARG A 236 -4.11 15.82 -15.07
CA ARG A 236 -4.37 17.17 -15.57
C ARG A 236 -5.82 17.32 -16.06
N ALA A 237 -6.37 16.30 -16.72
CA ALA A 237 -7.78 16.29 -17.12
C ALA A 237 -8.74 16.28 -15.93
N GLN A 238 -8.43 15.52 -14.86
CA GLN A 238 -9.20 15.48 -13.61
C GLN A 238 -9.31 16.88 -12.99
N ALA A 239 -8.19 17.62 -12.99
CA ALA A 239 -8.08 18.91 -12.34
C ALA A 239 -8.46 20.12 -13.23
N ALA A 240 -8.87 19.88 -14.47
CA ALA A 240 -9.03 20.92 -15.50
C ALA A 240 -9.97 22.08 -15.09
N ASP A 241 -10.95 21.82 -14.24
CA ASP A 241 -11.96 22.80 -13.81
C ASP A 241 -11.75 23.30 -12.37
N TRP A 242 -10.61 23.01 -11.74
CA TRP A 242 -10.38 23.34 -10.34
C TRP A 242 -9.68 24.67 -10.08
N ALA A 243 -9.26 25.41 -11.09
CA ALA A 243 -8.55 26.69 -10.91
C ALA A 243 -9.27 27.71 -9.99
N ASN A 244 -10.61 27.66 -9.95
CA ASN A 244 -11.45 28.51 -9.10
C ASN A 244 -12.29 27.70 -8.10
N ALA A 245 -11.92 26.44 -7.85
CA ALA A 245 -12.57 25.62 -6.84
C ALA A 245 -12.14 26.06 -5.42
N GLU A 246 -12.62 25.34 -4.41
CA GLU A 246 -12.11 25.52 -3.05
C GLU A 246 -10.61 25.24 -2.96
N GLU A 247 -9.95 25.89 -2.01
CA GLU A 247 -8.50 26.07 -1.95
C GLU A 247 -7.69 24.79 -2.18
N HIS A 248 -8.04 23.67 -1.52
CA HIS A 248 -7.32 22.41 -1.69
C HIS A 248 -7.46 21.77 -3.09
N LEU A 249 -8.56 22.00 -3.81
CA LEU A 249 -8.71 21.54 -5.20
C LEU A 249 -8.03 22.52 -6.16
N ALA A 250 -8.08 23.83 -5.87
CA ALA A 250 -7.36 24.83 -6.65
C ALA A 250 -5.84 24.58 -6.65
N MET A 251 -5.29 24.16 -5.52
CA MET A 251 -3.89 23.70 -5.42
C MET A 251 -3.57 22.48 -6.28
N LEU A 252 -4.56 21.69 -6.69
CA LEU A 252 -4.38 20.55 -7.59
C LEU A 252 -4.50 20.94 -9.08
N TYR A 253 -4.76 22.20 -9.41
CA TYR A 253 -4.88 22.67 -10.79
C TYR A 253 -3.54 22.55 -11.54
N LYS A 254 -3.57 21.88 -12.69
CA LYS A 254 -2.36 21.51 -13.47
C LYS A 254 -2.37 22.10 -14.88
N GLY A 255 -3.23 23.08 -15.13
CA GLY A 255 -3.57 23.54 -16.47
C GLY A 255 -4.77 22.81 -17.07
N LYS A 256 -5.29 23.33 -18.18
CA LYS A 256 -6.44 22.76 -18.91
C LYS A 256 -6.11 22.61 -20.39
N VAL A 257 -6.01 21.37 -20.86
CA VAL A 257 -5.78 21.06 -22.28
C VAL A 257 -6.84 20.08 -22.78
N ALA A 258 -7.59 20.48 -23.81
CA ALA A 258 -8.78 19.74 -24.28
C ALA A 258 -8.49 18.31 -24.76
N THR A 259 -7.25 18.04 -25.21
CA THR A 259 -6.80 16.74 -25.73
C THR A 259 -6.16 15.84 -24.66
N ASP A 260 -6.26 16.19 -23.37
CA ASP A 260 -5.62 15.40 -22.30
C ASP A 260 -6.25 14.01 -22.16
N LEU A 261 -7.57 13.90 -22.22
CA LEU A 261 -8.23 12.58 -22.20
C LEU A 261 -7.84 11.74 -23.43
N ASP A 262 -7.74 12.35 -24.61
CA ASP A 262 -7.27 11.66 -25.82
C ASP A 262 -5.82 11.18 -25.67
N SER A 263 -4.97 11.99 -25.04
CA SER A 263 -3.56 11.66 -24.80
C SER A 263 -3.44 10.55 -23.77
N ALA A 264 -4.21 10.60 -22.67
CA ALA A 264 -4.27 9.54 -21.67
C ALA A 264 -4.69 8.21 -22.32
N ILE A 265 -5.71 8.22 -23.18
CA ILE A 265 -6.17 7.02 -23.91
C ILE A 265 -5.11 6.53 -24.90
N TYR A 266 -4.45 7.43 -25.64
CA TYR A 266 -3.42 7.07 -26.61
C TYR A 266 -2.23 6.37 -25.94
N TYR A 267 -1.65 6.97 -24.90
CA TYR A 267 -0.46 6.41 -24.25
C TYR A 267 -0.78 5.17 -23.40
N SER A 268 -1.96 5.08 -22.78
CA SER A 268 -2.40 3.84 -22.12
C SER A 268 -2.66 2.73 -23.12
N SER A 269 -3.21 3.03 -24.30
CA SER A 269 -3.38 2.03 -25.37
C SER A 269 -2.05 1.53 -25.91
N MET A 270 -1.04 2.39 -26.05
CA MET A 270 0.31 1.96 -26.44
C MET A 270 0.86 0.86 -25.52
N VAL A 271 0.69 1.02 -24.21
CA VAL A 271 1.12 0.03 -23.21
C VAL A 271 0.27 -1.24 -23.29
N ILE A 272 -1.05 -1.09 -23.33
CA ILE A 272 -2.00 -2.21 -23.37
C ILE A 272 -1.83 -3.03 -24.64
N ASP A 273 -1.71 -2.40 -25.81
CA ASP A 273 -1.59 -3.07 -27.09
C ASP A 273 -0.29 -3.90 -27.18
N GLN A 274 0.79 -3.43 -26.54
CA GLN A 274 2.04 -4.19 -26.45
C GLN A 274 1.90 -5.45 -25.59
N LYS A 275 1.15 -5.38 -24.48
CA LYS A 275 1.07 -6.45 -23.48
C LYS A 275 -0.14 -7.36 -23.62
N SER A 276 -1.21 -6.91 -24.28
CA SER A 276 -2.52 -7.57 -24.26
C SER A 276 -2.53 -8.98 -24.82
N GLY A 277 -1.62 -9.30 -25.74
CA GLY A 277 -1.47 -10.63 -26.33
C GLY A 277 -0.62 -11.61 -25.51
N GLU A 278 0.02 -11.18 -24.42
CA GLU A 278 0.93 -12.03 -23.65
C GLU A 278 0.19 -13.08 -22.80
N THR A 279 -1.07 -12.83 -22.44
CA THR A 279 -1.91 -13.76 -21.68
C THR A 279 -3.36 -13.75 -22.19
N ALA A 280 -4.15 -14.75 -21.80
CA ALA A 280 -5.59 -14.79 -22.11
C ALA A 280 -6.39 -13.67 -21.43
N PHE A 281 -5.78 -12.93 -20.51
CA PHE A 281 -6.41 -11.90 -19.68
C PHE A 281 -5.89 -10.51 -20.02
N GLY A 282 -5.69 -10.23 -21.31
CA GLY A 282 -5.24 -8.93 -21.77
C GLY A 282 -3.86 -8.54 -21.23
N GLY A 283 -2.95 -9.51 -21.09
CA GLY A 283 -1.59 -9.31 -20.56
C GLY A 283 -1.47 -9.35 -19.04
N LEU A 284 -2.60 -9.36 -18.31
CA LEU A 284 -2.59 -9.53 -16.85
C LEU A 284 -2.16 -10.94 -16.47
N ALA A 285 -1.58 -11.09 -15.27
CA ALA A 285 -1.18 -12.39 -14.74
C ALA A 285 -2.42 -13.30 -14.63
N PRO A 286 -2.40 -14.53 -15.18
CA PRO A 286 -3.57 -15.41 -15.16
C PRO A 286 -4.12 -15.68 -13.77
N ASN A 287 -3.25 -15.82 -12.77
CA ASN A 287 -3.64 -15.87 -11.37
C ASN A 287 -3.13 -14.63 -10.65
N PHE A 288 -4.02 -13.89 -9.98
CA PHE A 288 -3.64 -12.73 -9.17
C PHE A 288 -2.55 -13.04 -8.12
N ALA A 289 -2.51 -14.26 -7.60
CA ALA A 289 -1.50 -14.66 -6.62
C ALA A 289 -0.09 -14.73 -7.20
N ASP A 290 0.06 -14.92 -8.52
CA ASP A 290 1.37 -15.05 -9.18
C ASP A 290 2.20 -13.76 -9.10
N LEU A 291 1.53 -12.60 -8.90
CA LEU A 291 2.17 -11.32 -8.64
C LEU A 291 3.00 -11.30 -7.35
N TRP A 292 2.76 -12.23 -6.43
CA TRP A 292 3.35 -12.25 -5.09
C TRP A 292 4.09 -13.55 -4.78
N GLN A 293 4.09 -14.51 -5.71
CA GLN A 293 4.74 -15.81 -5.51
C GLN A 293 6.24 -15.71 -5.74
N VAL A 294 7.02 -15.89 -4.68
CA VAL A 294 8.46 -16.03 -4.78
C VAL A 294 8.81 -17.52 -4.77
N ALA A 295 9.57 -17.98 -5.77
CA ALA A 295 10.07 -19.36 -5.80
C ALA A 295 10.97 -19.62 -4.58
N PRO A 296 11.02 -20.85 -4.04
CA PRO A 296 11.94 -21.18 -2.94
C PRO A 296 13.38 -20.80 -3.29
N ASN A 297 14.09 -20.20 -2.34
CA ASN A 297 15.49 -19.78 -2.49
C ASN A 297 16.35 -20.95 -3.01
N ASP A 298 16.83 -20.84 -4.24
CA ASP A 298 17.93 -21.68 -4.75
C ASP A 298 19.23 -20.85 -4.78
N PRO A 299 20.17 -21.08 -3.85
CA PRO A 299 21.44 -20.34 -3.82
C PRO A 299 22.31 -20.58 -5.07
N ASN A 300 21.98 -21.57 -5.90
CA ASN A 300 22.65 -21.86 -7.16
C ASN A 300 21.88 -21.37 -8.39
N ASN A 301 20.67 -20.82 -8.22
CA ASN A 301 19.81 -20.36 -9.30
C ASN A 301 19.06 -19.07 -8.92
N LEU A 302 19.81 -17.97 -8.80
CA LEU A 302 19.27 -16.65 -8.49
C LEU A 302 18.19 -16.20 -9.48
N SER A 303 18.20 -16.67 -10.74
CA SER A 303 17.15 -16.36 -11.72
C SER A 303 15.76 -16.90 -11.36
N GLN A 304 15.64 -17.97 -10.56
CA GLN A 304 14.33 -18.41 -10.06
C GLN A 304 13.77 -17.50 -8.98
N ASN A 305 14.63 -16.83 -8.21
CA ASN A 305 14.20 -15.95 -7.11
C ASN A 305 13.49 -14.67 -7.62
N TYR A 306 13.69 -14.31 -8.90
CA TYR A 306 13.08 -13.15 -9.56
C TYR A 306 12.00 -13.52 -10.58
N ALA A 307 11.52 -14.77 -10.61
CA ALA A 307 10.55 -15.23 -11.60
C ALA A 307 9.24 -14.41 -11.59
N ARG A 308 8.83 -13.90 -10.43
CA ARG A 308 7.69 -12.97 -10.27
C ARG A 308 7.91 -11.67 -11.02
N ASP A 309 9.14 -11.14 -11.01
CA ASP A 309 9.46 -9.86 -11.67
C ASP A 309 9.45 -9.97 -13.20
N LEU A 310 9.32 -11.18 -13.74
CA LEU A 310 9.14 -11.47 -15.17
C LEU A 310 7.67 -11.72 -15.54
N VAL A 311 6.73 -11.62 -14.59
CA VAL A 311 5.29 -11.70 -14.90
C VAL A 311 4.91 -10.52 -15.80
N SER A 312 4.18 -10.82 -16.89
CA SER A 312 3.78 -9.86 -17.94
C SER A 312 3.12 -8.59 -17.43
N GLU A 313 2.42 -8.68 -16.30
CA GLU A 313 1.70 -7.57 -15.68
C GLU A 313 2.64 -6.54 -15.02
N VAL A 314 3.86 -6.91 -14.62
CA VAL A 314 4.84 -6.01 -14.01
C VAL A 314 5.59 -5.26 -15.11
N ILE A 315 5.36 -3.95 -15.22
CA ILE A 315 5.98 -3.10 -16.25
C ILE A 315 7.29 -2.48 -15.75
N LEU A 316 7.31 -2.08 -14.48
CA LEU A 316 8.48 -1.53 -13.81
C LEU A 316 8.47 -1.96 -12.35
N SER A 317 9.62 -2.39 -11.82
CA SER A 317 9.79 -2.71 -10.40
C SER A 317 11.06 -2.11 -9.82
N SER A 318 10.99 -1.77 -8.54
CA SER A 318 12.12 -1.35 -7.73
C SER A 318 12.94 -2.59 -7.36
N GLN A 319 14.22 -2.58 -7.76
CA GLN A 319 15.10 -3.74 -7.66
C GLN A 319 15.78 -3.80 -6.28
N TYR A 320 15.92 -4.97 -5.66
CA TYR A 320 16.66 -5.23 -4.41
C TYR A 320 17.67 -6.36 -4.60
N GLU A 321 18.81 -6.31 -3.89
CA GLU A 321 19.85 -7.34 -4.02
C GLU A 321 20.03 -8.18 -2.75
N GLY A 322 20.25 -9.50 -2.88
CA GLY A 322 20.40 -10.37 -1.71
C GLY A 322 21.64 -10.10 -0.85
N SER A 323 22.64 -9.34 -1.34
CA SER A 323 23.96 -9.20 -0.68
C SER A 323 23.97 -8.22 0.50
N GLY A 324 22.96 -7.33 0.59
CA GLY A 324 22.77 -6.39 1.69
C GLY A 324 23.72 -5.18 1.72
N ASN A 325 24.65 -5.06 0.77
CA ASN A 325 25.60 -3.94 0.71
C ASN A 325 24.94 -2.64 0.25
N PHE A 326 23.92 -2.74 -0.61
CA PHE A 326 23.20 -1.62 -1.20
C PHE A 326 21.70 -1.62 -0.86
N ASN A 327 21.27 -2.45 0.10
CA ASN A 327 19.90 -2.46 0.60
C ASN A 327 19.75 -1.62 1.86
N GLY A 328 18.57 -1.03 2.03
CA GLY A 328 18.22 -0.22 3.18
C GLY A 328 18.21 -0.98 4.51
N ARG A 329 17.66 -0.33 5.53
CA ARG A 329 17.52 -0.88 6.88
C ARG A 329 16.83 -2.26 6.81
N TYR A 330 17.42 -3.28 7.44
CA TYR A 330 17.02 -4.70 7.38
C TYR A 330 17.41 -5.50 6.12
N GLY A 331 18.28 -4.95 5.26
CA GLY A 331 18.93 -5.71 4.19
C GLY A 331 17.99 -6.10 3.05
N GLY A 332 16.91 -5.34 2.83
CA GLY A 332 15.86 -5.67 1.87
C GLY A 332 14.72 -4.66 1.76
N SER A 333 13.70 -4.98 0.96
CA SER A 333 12.39 -4.32 1.04
C SER A 333 11.81 -4.50 2.45
N THR A 334 11.38 -3.41 3.06
CA THR A 334 10.79 -3.41 4.41
C THR A 334 9.26 -3.38 4.39
N LEU A 335 8.66 -3.25 3.20
CA LEU A 335 7.20 -3.31 3.02
C LEU A 335 6.58 -4.56 3.64
N ILE A 336 7.30 -5.68 3.55
CA ILE A 336 6.94 -6.98 4.10
C ILE A 336 6.79 -7.00 5.64
N HIS A 337 7.09 -5.88 6.32
CA HIS A 337 7.03 -5.75 7.78
C HIS A 337 5.89 -4.87 8.23
N PHE A 338 5.64 -3.78 7.49
CA PHE A 338 4.85 -2.69 8.01
C PHE A 338 3.36 -2.98 8.07
N TYR A 339 2.83 -3.70 7.08
CA TYR A 339 1.41 -4.01 6.99
C TYR A 339 0.97 -5.23 7.81
N ASN A 340 1.88 -5.88 8.54
CA ASN A 340 1.52 -7.09 9.29
C ASN A 340 1.03 -6.79 10.68
N GLN A 341 -0.07 -7.45 11.04
CA GLN A 341 -0.58 -7.45 12.40
C GLN A 341 0.43 -8.01 13.41
N ASP A 342 0.24 -7.63 14.67
CA ASP A 342 0.94 -8.28 15.77
C ASP A 342 0.18 -9.50 16.28
N TYR A 343 0.24 -10.59 15.52
CA TYR A 343 -0.42 -11.84 15.87
C TYR A 343 0.12 -12.48 17.17
N THR A 344 1.26 -12.01 17.71
CA THR A 344 1.85 -12.59 18.92
C THR A 344 1.06 -12.22 20.17
N VAL A 345 0.31 -11.11 20.16
CA VAL A 345 -0.52 -10.67 21.31
C VAL A 345 -1.78 -11.51 21.50
N LEU A 346 -2.12 -12.35 20.52
CA LEU A 346 -3.26 -13.25 20.61
C LEU A 346 -2.95 -14.53 21.40
N ASN A 347 -1.66 -14.81 21.68
CA ASN A 347 -1.19 -16.01 22.37
C ASN A 347 -1.79 -17.32 21.84
N CYS A 348 -2.08 -17.37 20.53
CA CYS A 348 -2.77 -18.47 19.84
C CYS A 348 -1.80 -19.46 19.18
N GLY A 349 -0.65 -19.75 19.81
CA GLY A 349 0.33 -20.70 19.27
C GLY A 349 1.20 -20.19 18.13
N LEU A 350 1.21 -18.88 17.87
CA LEU A 350 2.04 -18.22 16.88
C LEU A 350 3.25 -17.54 17.52
N ASP A 351 4.44 -17.83 17.00
CA ASP A 351 5.71 -17.24 17.39
C ASP A 351 6.31 -16.44 16.22
N ARG A 352 7.00 -15.35 16.55
CA ARG A 352 7.70 -14.50 15.58
C ARG A 352 9.06 -15.05 15.15
N ALA A 353 9.63 -16.01 15.89
CA ALA A 353 11.01 -16.47 15.66
C ALA A 353 11.15 -17.38 14.42
N ASN A 354 10.11 -18.15 14.08
CA ASN A 354 10.19 -19.16 13.02
C ASN A 354 9.94 -18.62 11.60
N MET A 355 9.65 -17.32 11.45
CA MET A 355 9.47 -16.60 10.17
C MET A 355 8.49 -17.23 9.16
N THR A 356 7.67 -18.20 9.58
CA THR A 356 6.60 -18.80 8.77
C THR A 356 5.62 -17.75 8.25
N TYR A 357 5.37 -16.74 9.08
CA TYR A 357 4.58 -15.57 8.75
C TYR A 357 5.46 -14.32 8.79
N PRO A 358 5.11 -13.27 8.04
CA PRO A 358 5.84 -12.02 8.05
C PRO A 358 5.96 -11.41 9.44
N ARG A 359 7.02 -10.63 9.67
CA ARG A 359 7.34 -10.12 11.00
C ARG A 359 6.24 -9.16 11.52
N PRO A 360 5.75 -9.34 12.76
CA PRO A 360 4.66 -8.55 13.34
C PRO A 360 5.10 -7.14 13.78
N TYR A 361 5.39 -6.24 12.84
CA TYR A 361 5.83 -4.86 13.15
C TYR A 361 4.70 -3.85 13.29
N ARG A 362 3.47 -4.17 12.83
CA ARG A 362 2.21 -3.46 13.13
C ARG A 362 2.23 -1.95 12.85
N ALA A 363 2.90 -1.50 11.79
CA ALA A 363 3.00 -0.07 11.50
C ALA A 363 1.74 0.48 10.79
N ALA A 364 1.27 -0.26 9.79
CA ALA A 364 0.11 0.09 8.97
C ALA A 364 -0.79 -1.13 8.81
N GLY A 365 -2.03 -0.92 8.38
CA GLY A 365 -2.93 -2.02 8.03
C GLY A 365 -4.25 -1.53 7.46
N PRO A 366 -5.09 -2.48 7.02
CA PRO A 366 -6.41 -2.19 6.49
C PRO A 366 -7.36 -1.60 7.55
N ASN A 367 -8.27 -0.73 7.14
CA ASN A 367 -9.49 -0.41 7.88
C ASN A 367 -10.66 -1.33 7.46
N ASP A 368 -11.86 -1.14 8.02
CA ASP A 368 -13.02 -1.97 7.69
C ASP A 368 -13.43 -1.90 6.21
N TRP A 369 -13.32 -0.71 5.60
CA TRP A 369 -13.66 -0.52 4.19
C TRP A 369 -12.77 -1.33 3.24
N ALA A 370 -11.49 -1.53 3.60
CA ALA A 370 -10.57 -2.36 2.82
C ALA A 370 -11.10 -3.79 2.59
N TYR A 371 -11.93 -4.30 3.48
CA TYR A 371 -12.56 -5.61 3.30
C TYR A 371 -13.91 -5.48 2.59
N ASP A 372 -14.70 -4.45 2.93
CA ASP A 372 -16.07 -4.26 2.41
C ASP A 372 -16.10 -3.82 0.95
N MET A 373 -15.00 -3.25 0.44
CA MET A 373 -14.87 -3.00 -0.98
C MET A 373 -15.01 -4.29 -1.80
N PHE A 374 -14.72 -5.47 -1.27
CA PHE A 374 -15.02 -6.72 -1.98
C PHE A 374 -16.52 -7.05 -1.84
N THR A 375 -17.31 -6.58 -2.82
CA THR A 375 -18.78 -6.68 -2.81
C THR A 375 -19.29 -8.11 -3.05
N ASP A 376 -18.43 -9.00 -3.56
CA ASP A 376 -18.60 -10.46 -3.60
C ASP A 376 -17.25 -11.14 -3.32
N LYS A 377 -16.97 -11.42 -2.04
CA LYS A 377 -15.70 -12.04 -1.58
C LYS A 377 -15.56 -13.50 -1.99
N ALA A 378 -16.68 -14.15 -2.32
CA ALA A 378 -16.67 -15.56 -2.69
C ALA A 378 -16.22 -15.73 -4.14
N ASN A 379 -16.62 -14.82 -5.02
CA ASN A 379 -16.34 -14.88 -6.46
C ASN A 379 -15.20 -13.97 -6.94
N ASP A 380 -14.82 -12.95 -6.15
CA ASP A 380 -13.63 -12.13 -6.40
C ASP A 380 -12.41 -12.75 -5.70
N SER A 381 -11.61 -13.50 -6.46
CA SER A 381 -10.47 -14.25 -5.93
C SER A 381 -9.38 -13.35 -5.33
N ARG A 382 -9.38 -12.05 -5.67
CA ARG A 382 -8.43 -11.08 -5.11
C ARG A 382 -8.55 -10.96 -3.59
N PHE A 383 -9.72 -11.15 -2.99
CA PHE A 383 -9.88 -11.05 -1.53
C PHE A 383 -9.03 -12.13 -0.83
N ALA A 384 -9.26 -13.41 -1.15
CA ALA A 384 -8.51 -14.53 -0.56
C ALA A 384 -7.00 -14.48 -0.90
N LYS A 385 -6.64 -13.92 -2.06
CA LYS A 385 -5.26 -13.82 -2.53
C LYS A 385 -4.54 -12.56 -2.00
N THR A 386 -5.27 -11.60 -1.44
CA THR A 386 -4.71 -10.37 -0.86
C THR A 386 -4.46 -10.49 0.64
N TYR A 387 -5.32 -11.20 1.37
CA TYR A 387 -5.29 -11.26 2.83
C TYR A 387 -4.95 -12.65 3.38
N LEU A 388 -4.23 -12.68 4.50
CA LEU A 388 -4.10 -13.86 5.35
C LEU A 388 -5.36 -14.01 6.21
N THR A 389 -6.28 -14.86 5.76
CA THR A 389 -7.53 -15.18 6.49
C THR A 389 -7.34 -16.25 7.56
N GLU A 390 -6.25 -17.01 7.49
CA GLU A 390 -5.94 -18.07 8.46
C GLU A 390 -4.45 -18.23 8.75
N TYR A 391 -4.16 -18.82 9.90
CA TYR A 391 -2.81 -19.18 10.34
C TYR A 391 -2.78 -20.58 10.93
N ALA A 392 -1.66 -21.29 10.77
CA ALA A 392 -1.34 -22.52 11.46
C ALA A 392 -0.31 -22.26 12.57
N SER A 393 -0.45 -22.92 13.71
CA SER A 393 0.50 -22.78 14.81
C SER A 393 1.89 -23.21 14.35
N ASN A 394 2.86 -22.33 14.54
CA ASN A 394 4.24 -22.55 14.11
C ASN A 394 5.21 -22.83 15.28
N ASN A 395 4.72 -22.92 16.52
CA ASN A 395 5.55 -23.25 17.67
C ASN A 395 4.82 -24.14 18.68
N GLY A 396 5.30 -25.38 18.85
CA GLY A 396 4.63 -26.37 19.69
C GLY A 396 4.64 -26.05 21.19
N SER A 397 5.61 -25.26 21.68
CA SER A 397 5.59 -24.79 23.07
C SER A 397 4.49 -23.75 23.29
N PHE A 398 4.30 -22.86 22.32
CA PHE A 398 3.28 -21.82 22.37
C PHE A 398 1.88 -22.42 22.18
N ALA A 399 1.73 -23.42 21.30
CA ALA A 399 0.47 -24.15 21.14
C ALA A 399 0.00 -24.80 22.46
N ARG A 400 0.91 -25.51 23.15
CA ARG A 400 0.61 -26.17 24.43
C ARG A 400 0.27 -25.20 25.56
N ASN A 401 0.87 -24.01 25.56
CA ASN A 401 0.69 -23.00 26.59
C ASN A 401 -0.24 -21.85 26.14
N SER A 402 -1.05 -22.06 25.11
CA SER A 402 -1.93 -21.02 24.57
C SER A 402 -2.95 -20.57 25.60
N ASP A 403 -3.29 -19.28 25.56
CA ASP A 403 -4.39 -18.71 26.34
C ASP A 403 -5.77 -18.99 25.72
N VAL A 404 -5.79 -19.46 24.46
CA VAL A 404 -7.01 -19.85 23.75
C VAL A 404 -7.40 -21.25 24.22
N LYS A 405 -8.25 -21.32 25.24
CA LYS A 405 -8.67 -22.55 25.91
C LYS A 405 -10.17 -22.80 25.78
N TRP A 406 -10.54 -24.07 25.90
CA TRP A 406 -11.93 -24.46 26.06
C TRP A 406 -12.46 -23.98 27.41
N ASP A 407 -13.59 -23.26 27.42
CA ASP A 407 -14.38 -23.06 28.62
C ASP A 407 -15.53 -24.09 28.69
N LYS A 408 -16.28 -24.12 29.79
CA LYS A 408 -17.38 -25.08 29.94
C LYS A 408 -18.43 -24.94 28.81
N LYS A 409 -18.68 -23.72 28.34
CA LYS A 409 -19.73 -23.38 27.37
C LYS A 409 -19.35 -23.80 25.95
N SER A 410 -18.15 -23.45 25.52
CA SER A 410 -17.59 -23.77 24.21
C SER A 410 -17.31 -25.26 24.07
N ALA A 411 -16.76 -25.92 25.10
CA ALA A 411 -16.55 -27.36 25.11
C ALA A 411 -17.87 -28.13 24.98
N TYR A 412 -18.91 -27.70 25.72
CA TYR A 412 -20.23 -28.31 25.64
C TYR A 412 -20.80 -28.18 24.22
N TYR A 413 -20.78 -26.99 23.63
CA TYR A 413 -21.32 -26.81 22.29
C TYR A 413 -20.55 -27.64 21.26
N TYR A 414 -19.22 -27.60 21.32
CA TYR A 414 -18.38 -28.35 20.41
C TYR A 414 -18.67 -29.85 20.46
N ASN A 415 -18.66 -30.44 21.66
CA ASN A 415 -18.84 -31.88 21.85
C ASN A 415 -20.22 -32.38 21.42
N ASN A 416 -21.25 -31.53 21.49
CA ASN A 416 -22.63 -31.94 21.18
C ASN A 416 -23.06 -31.56 19.76
N TYR A 417 -22.46 -30.53 19.15
CA TYR A 417 -22.98 -29.94 17.90
C TYR A 417 -21.93 -29.71 16.80
N LEU A 418 -20.62 -29.65 17.10
CA LEU A 418 -19.60 -29.32 16.09
C LEU A 418 -18.56 -30.41 15.83
N LYS A 419 -18.28 -31.30 16.78
CA LYS A 419 -17.11 -32.21 16.71
C LYS A 419 -17.05 -33.07 15.44
N ASP A 420 -18.21 -33.47 14.91
CA ASP A 420 -18.30 -34.31 13.72
C ASP A 420 -17.87 -33.57 12.43
N ARG A 421 -17.80 -32.23 12.45
CA ARG A 421 -17.25 -31.42 11.36
C ARG A 421 -15.72 -31.45 11.32
N TYR A 422 -15.08 -31.87 12.40
CA TYR A 422 -13.64 -31.75 12.61
C TYR A 422 -12.91 -33.10 12.67
N THR A 423 -13.43 -34.08 11.93
CA THR A 423 -12.92 -35.46 11.91
C THR A 423 -11.51 -35.59 11.38
N GLU A 424 -11.01 -34.69 10.54
CA GLU A 424 -9.62 -34.72 10.07
C GLU A 424 -8.61 -34.15 11.08
N ARG A 425 -9.07 -33.30 11.99
CA ARG A 425 -8.19 -32.54 12.90
C ARG A 425 -8.25 -33.03 14.34
N TYR A 426 -9.45 -33.23 14.86
CA TYR A 426 -9.70 -33.71 16.22
C TYR A 426 -10.20 -35.14 16.23
N GLU A 427 -10.31 -35.81 15.07
CA GLU A 427 -10.86 -37.18 14.96
C GLU A 427 -12.26 -37.33 15.57
N GLY A 428 -13.02 -36.22 15.64
CA GLY A 428 -14.32 -36.18 16.34
C GLY A 428 -14.22 -36.45 17.85
N ALA A 429 -13.04 -36.24 18.45
CA ALA A 429 -12.81 -36.43 19.87
C ALA A 429 -13.52 -35.35 20.70
N ASP A 430 -13.94 -35.74 21.90
CA ASP A 430 -14.46 -34.79 22.88
C ASP A 430 -13.32 -33.90 23.41
N VAL A 431 -13.61 -32.62 23.63
CA VAL A 431 -12.69 -31.65 24.23
C VAL A 431 -13.08 -31.35 25.67
N VAL A 432 -12.08 -30.97 26.47
CA VAL A 432 -12.25 -30.75 27.91
C VAL A 432 -12.02 -29.29 28.28
N ALA A 433 -12.90 -28.72 29.10
CA ALA A 433 -12.74 -27.37 29.62
C ALA A 433 -11.41 -27.21 30.39
N GLY A 434 -10.68 -26.14 30.09
CA GLY A 434 -9.35 -25.82 30.62
C GLY A 434 -8.20 -26.25 29.71
N GLU A 435 -8.43 -27.12 28.73
CA GLU A 435 -7.43 -27.53 27.73
C GLU A 435 -7.27 -26.48 26.62
N SER A 436 -6.08 -26.47 26.00
CA SER A 436 -5.80 -25.61 24.85
C SER A 436 -6.67 -26.02 23.67
N LYS A 437 -7.22 -25.04 22.94
CA LYS A 437 -7.80 -25.30 21.62
C LYS A 437 -6.71 -25.53 20.57
N ILE A 438 -5.52 -24.99 20.80
CA ILE A 438 -4.47 -24.86 19.79
C ILE A 438 -3.55 -26.08 19.80
N GLU A 439 -3.40 -26.66 18.61
CA GLU A 439 -2.47 -27.75 18.33
C GLU A 439 -1.35 -27.28 17.38
N PHE A 440 -0.15 -27.82 17.59
CA PHE A 440 1.00 -27.49 16.76
C PHE A 440 0.79 -27.93 15.30
N GLU A 441 1.20 -27.10 14.34
CA GLU A 441 1.04 -27.32 12.89
C GLU A 441 -0.42 -27.44 12.40
N LYS A 442 -1.39 -27.11 13.26
CA LYS A 442 -2.81 -27.03 12.90
C LYS A 442 -3.28 -25.57 12.90
N ARG A 443 -4.39 -25.29 12.19
CA ARG A 443 -5.01 -23.96 12.09
C ARG A 443 -5.28 -23.37 13.48
N CYS A 444 -4.71 -22.23 13.82
CA CYS A 444 -4.81 -21.67 15.17
C CYS A 444 -5.57 -20.34 15.24
N LEU A 445 -5.66 -19.64 14.12
CA LEU A 445 -6.29 -18.33 14.00
C LEU A 445 -7.02 -18.24 12.67
N VAL A 446 -8.26 -17.78 12.69
CA VAL A 446 -9.10 -17.53 11.52
C VAL A 446 -9.76 -16.18 11.67
N PHE A 447 -9.89 -15.45 10.56
CA PHE A 447 -10.63 -14.21 10.50
C PHE A 447 -11.85 -14.34 9.58
N ILE A 448 -12.97 -13.75 9.99
CA ILE A 448 -14.16 -13.55 9.15
C ILE A 448 -14.53 -12.08 9.18
N GLU A 449 -14.54 -11.45 8.01
CA GLU A 449 -14.82 -10.02 7.83
C GLU A 449 -16.26 -9.83 7.33
N ASN A 450 -17.23 -10.23 8.15
CA ASN A 450 -18.66 -10.17 7.82
C ASN A 450 -19.25 -8.76 7.99
N SER A 451 -20.47 -8.56 7.48
CA SER A 451 -21.23 -7.32 7.61
C SER A 451 -22.09 -7.32 8.88
N LYS A 452 -22.50 -6.12 9.33
CA LYS A 452 -23.29 -5.93 10.56
C LYS A 452 -24.68 -6.57 10.48
N ASP A 453 -25.24 -6.65 9.28
CA ASP A 453 -26.53 -7.25 8.96
C ASP A 453 -26.50 -8.78 8.86
N GLU A 454 -25.32 -9.39 8.78
CA GLU A 454 -25.13 -10.84 8.82
C GLU A 454 -24.15 -11.26 9.95
N PRO A 455 -24.46 -10.96 11.23
CA PRO A 455 -23.59 -11.31 12.33
C PRO A 455 -23.63 -12.82 12.62
N LEU A 456 -22.49 -13.34 13.07
CA LEU A 456 -22.36 -14.75 13.49
C LEU A 456 -22.78 -14.93 14.95
N ASP A 457 -23.41 -16.06 15.29
CA ASP A 457 -23.76 -16.37 16.66
C ASP A 457 -22.51 -16.51 17.55
N SER A 458 -22.46 -15.75 18.64
CA SER A 458 -21.28 -15.68 19.51
C SER A 458 -20.90 -17.02 20.13
N LEU A 459 -21.87 -17.91 20.40
CA LEU A 459 -21.60 -19.22 20.96
C LEU A 459 -20.91 -20.10 19.91
N TRP A 460 -21.40 -20.09 18.67
CA TRP A 460 -20.78 -20.83 17.58
C TRP A 460 -19.34 -20.36 17.34
N VAL A 461 -19.11 -19.04 17.31
CA VAL A 461 -17.77 -18.47 17.14
C VAL A 461 -16.83 -18.90 18.27
N ALA A 462 -17.27 -18.78 19.53
CA ALA A 462 -16.48 -19.18 20.71
C ALA A 462 -16.23 -20.69 20.78
N SER A 463 -16.96 -21.51 20.03
CA SER A 463 -16.88 -22.98 20.08
C SER A 463 -16.06 -23.58 18.96
N GLN A 464 -15.46 -22.74 18.10
CA GLN A 464 -14.49 -23.23 17.12
C GLN A 464 -13.22 -23.73 17.80
N PRO A 465 -12.55 -24.75 17.24
CA PRO A 465 -11.36 -25.35 17.85
C PRO A 465 -10.06 -24.57 17.53
N TYR A 466 -10.21 -23.29 17.24
CA TYR A 466 -9.17 -22.31 16.99
C TYR A 466 -9.70 -20.95 17.40
N LEU A 467 -8.83 -19.94 17.44
CA LEU A 467 -9.29 -18.59 17.66
C LEU A 467 -9.99 -18.08 16.39
N LEU A 468 -11.32 -17.94 16.43
CA LEU A 468 -12.09 -17.36 15.33
C LEU A 468 -12.44 -15.91 15.65
N LEU A 469 -11.94 -14.99 14.83
CA LEU A 469 -12.17 -13.56 14.95
C LEU A 469 -13.15 -13.09 13.87
N ALA A 470 -14.43 -13.04 14.22
CA ALA A 470 -15.48 -12.47 13.37
C ALA A 470 -15.62 -10.96 13.62
N ARG A 471 -15.86 -10.16 12.57
CA ARG A 471 -16.07 -8.72 12.72
C ARG A 471 -17.32 -8.41 13.52
N TRP A 472 -18.44 -9.06 13.20
CA TRP A 472 -19.72 -8.85 13.87
C TRP A 472 -20.26 -10.16 14.45
N VAL A 473 -20.58 -10.13 15.73
CA VAL A 473 -21.18 -11.26 16.44
C VAL A 473 -22.47 -10.86 17.13
N ALA A 474 -23.44 -11.77 17.18
CA ALA A 474 -24.68 -11.60 17.92
C ALA A 474 -24.63 -12.42 19.21
N GLY A 475 -24.93 -11.77 20.33
CA GLY A 475 -25.02 -12.39 21.65
C GLY A 475 -26.24 -13.32 21.79
N SER A 476 -26.41 -13.87 23.00
CA SER A 476 -27.54 -14.75 23.31
C SER A 476 -28.88 -14.04 23.16
N PRO A 477 -29.96 -14.76 22.80
CA PRO A 477 -31.32 -14.22 22.85
C PRO A 477 -31.62 -13.54 24.18
N ASP A 478 -32.19 -12.35 24.12
CA ASP A 478 -32.64 -11.51 25.24
C ASP A 478 -31.53 -11.16 26.27
N GLY A 479 -30.26 -11.44 25.97
CA GLY A 479 -29.14 -11.22 26.90
C GLY A 479 -29.09 -12.22 28.07
N GLU A 480 -29.91 -13.26 28.06
CA GLU A 480 -30.09 -14.19 29.18
C GLU A 480 -29.05 -15.33 29.21
N GLY A 481 -28.14 -15.40 28.24
CA GLY A 481 -27.20 -16.50 28.07
C GLY A 481 -27.80 -17.73 27.36
N TYR A 482 -26.93 -18.66 26.92
CA TYR A 482 -27.31 -19.78 26.05
C TYR A 482 -27.75 -21.06 26.79
N TYR A 483 -27.36 -21.22 28.05
CA TYR A 483 -27.42 -22.52 28.75
C TYR A 483 -28.25 -22.49 30.02
N ASP A 484 -28.87 -23.62 30.32
CA ASP A 484 -29.39 -23.95 31.65
C ASP A 484 -28.35 -24.72 32.46
N TYR A 485 -28.40 -24.52 33.78
CA TYR A 485 -27.46 -25.10 34.72
C TYR A 485 -28.19 -25.91 35.78
N ASP A 486 -27.58 -27.00 36.24
CA ASP A 486 -28.03 -27.71 37.44
C ASP A 486 -27.66 -26.94 38.73
N GLY A 487 -28.04 -27.50 39.88
CA GLY A 487 -27.74 -26.91 41.20
C GLY A 487 -26.24 -26.83 41.55
N ASP A 488 -25.38 -27.53 40.81
CA ASP A 488 -23.93 -27.56 40.96
C ASP A 488 -23.21 -26.68 39.91
N GLY A 489 -23.97 -26.01 39.03
CA GLY A 489 -23.45 -25.13 37.99
C GLY A 489 -22.91 -25.85 36.77
N ASN A 490 -23.31 -27.09 36.51
CA ASN A 490 -22.99 -27.82 35.28
C ASN A 490 -24.06 -27.54 34.22
N ILE A 491 -23.64 -27.48 32.96
CA ILE A 491 -24.53 -27.28 31.82
C ILE A 491 -25.36 -28.55 31.61
N ILE A 492 -26.68 -28.42 31.62
CA ILE A 492 -27.63 -29.54 31.38
C ILE A 492 -28.26 -29.49 29.99
N GLY A 493 -28.16 -28.36 29.29
CA GLY A 493 -28.75 -28.16 27.97
C GLY A 493 -28.73 -26.70 27.54
N LEU A 494 -29.04 -26.45 26.27
CA LEU A 494 -29.41 -25.12 25.80
C LEU A 494 -30.74 -24.70 26.43
N LYS A 495 -30.91 -23.41 26.72
CA LYS A 495 -32.18 -22.88 27.23
C LYS A 495 -33.32 -23.15 26.23
N PRO A 496 -34.56 -23.40 26.68
CA PRO A 496 -35.70 -23.54 25.79
C PRO A 496 -35.84 -22.37 24.81
N GLY A 497 -35.95 -22.66 23.52
CA GLY A 497 -36.07 -21.65 22.46
C GLY A 497 -34.74 -21.09 21.94
N VAL A 498 -33.61 -21.39 22.58
CA VAL A 498 -32.28 -21.07 22.04
C VAL A 498 -31.91 -22.13 21.00
N THR A 499 -31.72 -21.70 19.77
CA THR A 499 -31.18 -22.53 18.68
C THR A 499 -29.97 -21.81 18.09
N VAL A 500 -28.88 -22.55 17.94
CA VAL A 500 -27.69 -22.13 17.20
C VAL A 500 -27.44 -23.23 16.18
N ASP A 501 -27.54 -22.90 14.90
CA ASP A 501 -27.36 -23.88 13.83
C ASP A 501 -25.85 -24.08 13.60
N PRO A 502 -25.33 -25.32 13.69
CA PRO A 502 -23.93 -25.60 13.43
C PRO A 502 -23.52 -25.40 11.96
N ASP A 503 -24.45 -25.50 11.01
CA ASP A 503 -24.24 -25.34 9.56
C ASP A 503 -24.44 -23.89 9.12
N ASN A 504 -25.41 -23.18 9.69
CA ASN A 504 -25.67 -21.76 9.37
C ASN A 504 -25.73 -20.90 10.65
N PRO A 505 -24.58 -20.52 11.21
CA PRO A 505 -24.50 -19.70 12.42
C PRO A 505 -24.92 -18.23 12.24
N VAL A 506 -25.41 -17.82 11.05
CA VAL A 506 -25.80 -16.43 10.79
C VAL A 506 -27.10 -16.11 11.51
N VAL A 507 -27.11 -15.01 12.27
CA VAL A 507 -28.28 -14.56 13.04
C VAL A 507 -29.07 -13.56 12.22
N ALA A 508 -30.11 -14.04 11.53
CA ALA A 508 -30.95 -13.23 10.65
C ALA A 508 -31.81 -12.18 11.38
N ASP A 509 -32.28 -12.47 12.60
CA ASP A 509 -33.02 -11.52 13.44
C ASP A 509 -32.21 -11.19 14.69
N VAL A 510 -31.75 -9.96 14.74
CA VAL A 510 -30.96 -9.40 15.85
C VAL A 510 -31.77 -8.50 16.77
N SER A 511 -33.08 -8.36 16.56
CA SER A 511 -33.93 -7.40 17.28
C SER A 511 -33.92 -7.58 18.80
N ASN A 512 -33.72 -8.82 19.28
CA ASN A 512 -33.61 -9.16 20.69
C ASN A 512 -32.21 -9.63 21.10
N ARG A 513 -31.19 -9.38 20.27
CA ARG A 513 -29.81 -9.80 20.53
C ARG A 513 -28.89 -8.60 20.51
N GLU A 514 -27.90 -8.61 21.40
CA GLU A 514 -26.85 -7.60 21.40
C GLU A 514 -25.86 -7.90 20.27
N VAL A 515 -25.77 -7.00 19.29
CA VAL A 515 -24.77 -7.10 18.20
C VAL A 515 -23.50 -6.38 18.64
N ARG A 516 -22.38 -7.09 18.59
CA ARG A 516 -21.10 -6.61 19.08
C ARG A 516 -20.05 -6.60 17.98
N TYR A 517 -19.18 -5.60 18.02
CA TYR A 517 -18.13 -5.36 17.04
C TYR A 517 -16.77 -5.84 17.55
N ARG A 518 -16.09 -6.68 16.76
CA ARG A 518 -14.71 -7.15 16.93
C ARG A 518 -14.36 -7.56 18.36
N ILE A 519 -15.23 -8.34 18.97
CA ILE A 519 -15.00 -8.94 20.29
C ILE A 519 -14.25 -10.24 20.13
N ILE A 520 -13.27 -10.46 21.02
CA ILE A 520 -12.66 -11.76 21.20
C ILE A 520 -13.59 -12.60 22.10
N PRO A 521 -14.16 -13.70 21.60
CA PRO A 521 -15.09 -14.52 22.37
C PRO A 521 -14.46 -15.15 23.61
N GLU A 522 -13.15 -15.41 23.57
CA GLU A 522 -12.36 -15.98 24.65
C GLU A 522 -11.90 -14.91 25.65
N SER A 523 -12.55 -14.83 26.81
CA SER A 523 -12.17 -13.92 27.89
C SER A 523 -11.07 -14.51 28.79
N GLY A 524 -9.85 -14.61 28.27
CA GLY A 524 -8.65 -14.79 29.08
C GLY A 524 -8.09 -13.41 29.51
N PRO A 525 -7.48 -13.26 30.70
CA PRO A 525 -6.96 -11.97 31.19
C PRO A 525 -5.77 -11.41 30.36
N SER A 526 -5.32 -12.10 29.32
CA SER A 526 -4.10 -11.83 28.56
C SER A 526 -4.28 -11.71 27.03
N ILE A 527 -5.46 -11.99 26.47
CA ILE A 527 -5.68 -11.93 25.02
C ILE A 527 -5.92 -10.47 24.62
N GLY A 528 -5.16 -9.96 23.63
CA GLY A 528 -5.19 -8.57 23.18
C GLY A 528 -6.55 -8.09 22.62
N ARG A 529 -6.61 -6.88 22.05
CA ARG A 529 -7.82 -6.34 21.39
C ARG A 529 -7.80 -6.66 19.89
N TYR A 530 -8.96 -6.87 19.29
CA TYR A 530 -9.13 -7.14 17.86
C TYR A 530 -9.74 -5.92 17.16
N GLY A 531 -9.26 -5.58 15.96
CA GLY A 531 -9.81 -4.52 15.12
C GLY A 531 -9.09 -3.19 15.15
N CYS A 532 -9.01 -2.53 14.00
CA CYS A 532 -8.34 -1.25 13.79
C CYS A 532 -8.99 -0.05 14.52
N ASP A 533 -10.24 -0.20 14.97
CA ASP A 533 -11.02 0.90 15.56
C ASP A 533 -11.16 0.80 17.09
N ALA A 534 -10.57 -0.24 17.68
CA ALA A 534 -10.48 -0.35 19.13
C ALA A 534 -9.42 0.63 19.66
N GLU A 535 -9.82 1.52 20.56
CA GLU A 535 -8.85 2.40 21.21
C GLU A 535 -7.94 1.60 22.11
N SER A 536 -6.68 1.45 21.72
CA SER A 536 -5.72 0.77 22.56
C SER A 536 -4.37 1.48 22.52
N SER A 537 -3.69 1.44 23.66
CA SER A 537 -2.26 1.74 23.75
C SER A 537 -1.41 0.53 23.34
N SER A 538 -2.05 -0.57 22.94
CA SER A 538 -1.46 -1.86 22.57
C SER A 538 -1.81 -2.22 21.12
N SER A 539 -1.39 -3.40 20.68
CA SER A 539 -1.48 -3.81 19.28
C SER A 539 -2.81 -4.47 18.98
N LEU A 540 -3.32 -4.22 17.77
CA LEU A 540 -4.58 -4.74 17.28
C LEU A 540 -4.30 -5.90 16.34
N ALA A 541 -5.11 -6.96 16.46
CA ALA A 541 -5.18 -8.00 15.43
C ALA A 541 -6.07 -7.53 14.27
N TYR A 542 -5.73 -7.92 13.05
CA TYR A 542 -6.41 -7.60 11.79
C TYR A 542 -5.86 -8.49 10.66
N LEU A 543 -6.52 -8.62 9.53
CA LEU A 543 -5.99 -9.47 8.45
C LEU A 543 -4.71 -8.85 7.89
N SER A 544 -3.58 -9.54 8.06
CA SER A 544 -2.33 -9.17 7.39
C SER A 544 -2.46 -9.37 5.88
N PRO A 545 -1.64 -8.68 5.08
CA PRO A 545 -1.49 -9.02 3.68
C PRO A 545 -0.91 -10.44 3.51
N ALA A 546 -1.53 -11.22 2.63
CA ALA A 546 -0.86 -12.35 1.97
C ALA A 546 0.10 -11.87 0.87
N LYS A 547 -0.15 -10.66 0.35
CA LYS A 547 0.83 -9.92 -0.47
C LYS A 547 2.12 -9.75 0.34
N TRP A 548 3.27 -9.84 -0.34
CA TRP A 548 4.59 -9.57 0.25
C TRP A 548 5.08 -10.60 1.30
N ILE A 549 4.46 -11.79 1.40
CA ILE A 549 5.02 -12.86 2.23
C ILE A 549 6.37 -13.31 1.65
N ASP A 550 7.44 -13.02 2.39
CA ASP A 550 8.79 -13.42 2.04
C ASP A 550 9.14 -14.78 2.64
N ARG A 551 8.74 -15.85 1.94
CA ARG A 551 9.00 -17.26 2.32
C ARG A 551 10.49 -17.61 2.34
N ASN A 552 11.31 -16.79 1.69
CA ASN A 552 12.73 -16.97 1.49
C ASN A 552 13.57 -16.32 2.60
N ARG A 553 12.93 -15.51 3.44
CA ARG A 553 13.60 -14.80 4.52
C ARG A 553 14.03 -15.75 5.64
N GLY A 554 15.24 -15.54 6.16
CA GLY A 554 15.78 -16.31 7.29
C GLY A 554 16.36 -17.69 6.92
N GLN A 555 16.44 -18.02 5.63
CA GLN A 555 17.01 -19.28 5.13
C GLN A 555 18.55 -19.28 5.02
N ALA A 556 19.22 -18.17 5.36
CA ALA A 556 20.68 -18.05 5.43
C ALA A 556 21.17 -18.03 6.90
N VAL A 557 22.49 -18.10 7.14
CA VAL A 557 23.16 -18.22 8.45
C VAL A 557 22.82 -17.14 9.49
N ASN A 558 21.99 -16.14 9.17
CA ASN A 558 21.37 -15.26 10.15
C ASN A 558 19.84 -15.45 10.18
N ASP A 559 19.35 -15.57 11.39
CA ASP A 559 17.95 -15.47 11.84
C ASP A 559 17.33 -14.08 11.59
N ARG A 560 18.04 -13.19 10.88
CA ARG A 560 17.62 -11.87 10.41
C ARG A 560 17.64 -11.77 8.87
N GLY A 561 17.54 -12.91 8.19
CA GLY A 561 17.81 -13.13 6.76
C GLY A 561 17.44 -11.97 5.85
N GLN A 562 18.39 -11.63 4.97
CA GLN A 562 18.23 -10.67 3.88
C GLN A 562 17.07 -11.11 2.98
N GLY A 563 16.10 -10.22 2.77
CA GLY A 563 14.98 -10.44 1.83
C GLY A 563 15.13 -9.51 0.64
N ALA A 564 15.11 -10.03 -0.59
CA ALA A 564 15.33 -9.25 -1.81
C ALA A 564 14.13 -9.34 -2.75
N ILE A 565 12.93 -9.12 -2.21
CA ILE A 565 11.71 -9.04 -3.03
C ILE A 565 11.61 -7.63 -3.61
N ASP A 566 11.68 -7.56 -4.93
CA ASP A 566 11.42 -6.34 -5.68
C ASP A 566 9.99 -5.85 -5.45
N ILE A 567 9.75 -4.54 -5.50
CA ILE A 567 8.40 -4.00 -5.35
C ILE A 567 7.98 -3.38 -6.68
N PRO A 568 6.89 -3.86 -7.32
CA PRO A 568 6.31 -3.23 -8.49
C PRO A 568 6.07 -1.74 -8.26
N VAL A 569 6.50 -0.94 -9.24
CA VAL A 569 6.26 0.51 -9.31
C VAL A 569 5.12 0.79 -10.28
N ILE A 570 5.04 0.01 -11.38
CA ILE A 570 4.00 0.12 -12.39
C ILE A 570 3.50 -1.28 -12.76
N ARG A 571 2.17 -1.46 -12.74
CA ARG A 571 1.49 -2.68 -13.21
C ARG A 571 0.51 -2.37 -14.34
N LEU A 572 0.32 -3.33 -15.23
CA LEU A 572 -0.59 -3.21 -16.38
C LEU A 572 -2.05 -2.98 -15.95
N ALA A 573 -2.50 -3.56 -14.84
CA ALA A 573 -3.86 -3.33 -14.31
C ALA A 573 -4.17 -1.85 -14.05
N GLU A 574 -3.19 -1.05 -13.62
CA GLU A 574 -3.38 0.39 -13.40
C GLU A 574 -3.55 1.11 -14.75
N THR A 575 -2.82 0.67 -15.78
CA THR A 575 -2.94 1.21 -17.13
C THR A 575 -4.36 1.04 -17.69
N TYR A 576 -4.95 -0.15 -17.49
CA TYR A 576 -6.36 -0.39 -17.82
C TYR A 576 -7.29 0.54 -17.05
N LEU A 577 -7.06 0.76 -15.75
CA LEU A 577 -7.89 1.66 -14.94
C LEU A 577 -7.73 3.13 -15.34
N ILE A 578 -6.53 3.57 -15.72
CA ILE A 578 -6.27 4.91 -16.27
C ILE A 578 -7.06 5.09 -17.58
N ARG A 579 -7.00 4.11 -18.49
CA ARG A 579 -7.72 4.17 -19.77
C ARG A 579 -9.23 4.11 -19.58
N ALA A 580 -9.70 3.23 -18.70
CA ALA A 580 -11.10 3.10 -18.31
C ALA A 580 -11.66 4.43 -17.80
N GLU A 581 -10.97 5.11 -16.89
CA GLU A 581 -11.41 6.41 -16.38
C GLU A 581 -11.40 7.48 -17.47
N ALA A 582 -10.35 7.53 -18.29
CA ALA A 582 -10.25 8.51 -19.38
C ALA A 582 -11.38 8.33 -20.43
N LEU A 583 -11.66 7.08 -20.82
CA LEU A 583 -12.79 6.72 -21.69
C LEU A 583 -14.12 7.09 -21.02
N GLY A 584 -14.30 6.74 -19.76
CA GLY A 584 -15.51 7.05 -19.00
C GLY A 584 -15.79 8.54 -18.92
N ARG A 585 -14.76 9.37 -18.70
CA ARG A 585 -14.87 10.83 -18.68
C ARG A 585 -15.17 11.44 -20.05
N ARG A 586 -14.56 10.92 -21.11
CA ARG A 586 -14.71 11.47 -22.48
C ARG A 586 -16.00 11.03 -23.16
N ASP A 587 -16.31 9.74 -23.08
CA ASP A 587 -17.34 9.07 -23.89
C ASP A 587 -18.51 8.54 -23.04
N GLY A 588 -18.45 8.71 -21.71
CA GLY A 588 -19.44 8.27 -20.73
C GLY A 588 -19.07 6.94 -20.06
N PRO A 589 -19.58 6.64 -18.84
CA PRO A 589 -19.16 5.49 -18.02
C PRO A 589 -19.19 4.14 -18.73
N ALA A 590 -20.14 3.92 -19.64
CA ALA A 590 -20.25 2.67 -20.40
C ALA A 590 -19.02 2.36 -21.26
N ALA A 591 -18.27 3.37 -21.71
CA ALA A 591 -17.06 3.19 -22.50
C ALA A 591 -15.90 2.54 -21.71
N ALA A 592 -15.97 2.57 -20.37
CA ALA A 592 -14.97 1.99 -19.49
C ALA A 592 -15.15 0.47 -19.28
N ILE A 593 -16.35 -0.06 -19.56
CA ILE A 593 -16.74 -1.42 -19.17
C ILE A 593 -15.81 -2.48 -19.76
N SER A 594 -15.34 -2.31 -20.99
CA SER A 594 -14.45 -3.30 -21.62
C SER A 594 -13.12 -3.45 -20.87
N ASP A 595 -12.47 -2.33 -20.53
CA ASP A 595 -11.20 -2.31 -19.81
C ASP A 595 -11.37 -2.83 -18.37
N LEU A 596 -12.45 -2.41 -17.71
CA LEU A 596 -12.81 -2.88 -16.38
C LEU A 596 -13.05 -4.39 -16.33
N ASN A 597 -13.69 -4.94 -17.37
CA ASN A 597 -13.97 -6.36 -17.45
C ASN A 597 -12.75 -7.22 -17.78
N VAL A 598 -11.68 -6.68 -18.37
CA VAL A 598 -10.38 -7.40 -18.46
C VAL A 598 -9.86 -7.69 -17.05
N ILE A 599 -9.94 -6.71 -16.15
CA ILE A 599 -9.50 -6.84 -14.76
C ILE A 599 -10.41 -7.83 -14.00
N ARG A 600 -11.74 -7.70 -14.14
CA ARG A 600 -12.69 -8.59 -13.47
C ARG A 600 -12.64 -10.02 -13.98
N GLN A 601 -12.37 -10.23 -15.27
CA GLN A 601 -12.18 -11.57 -15.82
C GLN A 601 -10.99 -12.26 -15.17
N ARG A 602 -9.85 -11.56 -15.02
CA ARG A 602 -8.68 -12.08 -14.28
C ARG A 602 -8.95 -12.25 -12.79
N ALA A 603 -9.75 -11.38 -12.19
CA ALA A 603 -10.05 -11.42 -10.76
C ALA A 603 -10.95 -12.59 -10.34
N ALA A 604 -11.67 -13.21 -11.28
CA ALA A 604 -12.51 -14.36 -11.02
C ALA A 604 -11.70 -15.56 -10.52
N TYR A 605 -12.40 -16.54 -9.95
CA TYR A 605 -11.88 -17.90 -9.81
C TYR A 605 -12.05 -18.64 -11.13
N HIS A 606 -11.00 -19.32 -11.59
CA HIS A 606 -11.04 -20.15 -12.79
C HIS A 606 -11.03 -21.65 -12.49
N VAL A 607 -11.55 -22.44 -13.44
CA VAL A 607 -11.58 -23.91 -13.33
C VAL A 607 -10.22 -24.49 -12.93
N GLY A 608 -10.22 -25.33 -11.89
CA GLY A 608 -9.03 -25.99 -11.36
C GLY A 608 -8.29 -25.20 -10.25
N GLU A 609 -8.68 -23.96 -9.98
CA GLU A 609 -8.29 -23.26 -8.76
C GLU A 609 -9.02 -23.84 -7.54
N ASN A 610 -8.54 -23.51 -6.33
CA ASN A 610 -9.24 -23.84 -5.09
C ASN A 610 -9.72 -22.55 -4.42
N ARG A 611 -10.97 -22.55 -3.96
CA ARG A 611 -11.48 -21.49 -3.08
C ARG A 611 -10.91 -21.66 -1.68
N SER A 612 -10.89 -20.57 -0.92
CA SER A 612 -10.64 -20.66 0.51
C SER A 612 -11.80 -21.40 1.16
N ASP A 613 -11.51 -22.44 1.93
CA ASP A 613 -12.51 -23.17 2.72
C ASP A 613 -13.20 -22.25 3.73
N ILE A 614 -12.47 -21.30 4.33
CA ILE A 614 -13.04 -20.28 5.22
C ILE A 614 -14.12 -19.48 4.49
N ILE A 615 -13.86 -19.05 3.26
CA ILE A 615 -14.85 -18.28 2.49
C ILE A 615 -16.01 -19.17 2.06
N ALA A 616 -15.72 -20.34 1.48
CA ALA A 616 -16.74 -21.23 0.95
C ALA A 616 -17.68 -21.80 2.03
N ALA A 617 -17.17 -22.08 3.23
CA ALA A 617 -17.91 -22.76 4.29
C ALA A 617 -18.30 -21.86 5.49
N MET A 618 -17.73 -20.66 5.63
CA MET A 618 -17.98 -19.81 6.79
C MET A 618 -18.35 -18.35 6.48
N GLU A 619 -18.19 -17.87 5.23
CA GLU A 619 -18.56 -16.49 4.88
C GLU A 619 -20.08 -16.33 4.95
N PRO A 620 -20.61 -15.40 5.77
CA PRO A 620 -22.06 -15.25 5.92
C PRO A 620 -22.80 -14.98 4.60
N GLY A 621 -22.19 -14.23 3.67
CA GLY A 621 -22.79 -14.00 2.37
C GLY A 621 -22.97 -15.27 1.54
N VAL A 622 -22.12 -16.29 1.70
CA VAL A 622 -22.34 -17.61 1.09
C VAL A 622 -23.44 -18.35 1.82
N LEU A 623 -23.40 -18.39 3.16
CA LEU A 623 -24.35 -19.11 4.00
C LEU A 623 -25.79 -18.58 3.89
N THR A 624 -25.97 -17.29 3.60
CA THR A 624 -27.28 -16.65 3.38
C THR A 624 -27.70 -16.68 1.91
N GLY A 625 -26.83 -17.12 1.00
CA GLY A 625 -27.06 -17.12 -0.45
C GLY A 625 -26.94 -15.75 -1.11
N ARG A 626 -26.39 -14.74 -0.42
CA ARG A 626 -26.07 -13.42 -0.97
C ARG A 626 -24.95 -13.48 -2.03
N TYR A 627 -24.00 -14.39 -1.84
CA TYR A 627 -23.00 -14.77 -2.83
C TYR A 627 -23.35 -16.17 -3.35
N SER A 628 -23.55 -16.31 -4.66
CA SER A 628 -23.82 -17.61 -5.25
C SER A 628 -22.51 -18.31 -5.58
N ILE A 629 -22.30 -19.49 -4.99
CA ILE A 629 -21.24 -20.42 -5.40
C ILE A 629 -21.83 -21.82 -5.59
N PRO A 630 -21.35 -22.61 -6.58
CA PRO A 630 -21.87 -23.95 -6.81
C PRO A 630 -21.77 -24.84 -5.56
N ALA A 631 -22.78 -25.68 -5.32
CA ALA A 631 -22.88 -26.47 -4.09
C ALA A 631 -21.73 -27.48 -3.93
N ASP A 632 -21.19 -28.00 -5.03
CA ASP A 632 -20.03 -28.89 -5.06
C ASP A 632 -18.70 -28.16 -4.79
N GLU A 633 -18.68 -26.83 -4.86
CA GLU A 633 -17.54 -25.98 -4.50
C GLU A 633 -17.59 -25.51 -3.03
N GLN A 634 -18.70 -25.78 -2.31
CA GLN A 634 -18.89 -25.48 -0.89
C GLN A 634 -18.35 -26.57 0.05
N GLU A 635 -17.87 -27.66 -0.52
CA GLU A 635 -17.38 -28.83 0.21
C GLU A 635 -15.95 -29.17 -0.22
N ALA A 636 -15.19 -29.82 0.66
CA ALA A 636 -13.82 -30.24 0.35
C ALA A 636 -13.79 -31.12 -0.93
N PRO A 637 -12.87 -30.89 -1.87
CA PRO A 637 -11.65 -30.07 -1.76
C PRO A 637 -11.79 -28.58 -2.13
N TYR A 638 -13.00 -28.04 -2.28
CA TYR A 638 -13.29 -26.64 -2.66
C TYR A 638 -12.73 -26.24 -4.03
N THR A 639 -12.59 -27.21 -4.92
CA THR A 639 -12.08 -27.00 -6.28
C THR A 639 -13.12 -26.31 -7.14
N VAL A 640 -12.71 -25.26 -7.83
CA VAL A 640 -13.52 -24.49 -8.77
C VAL A 640 -13.77 -25.33 -10.02
N ASN A 641 -15.04 -25.61 -10.30
CA ASN A 641 -15.49 -26.37 -11.46
C ASN A 641 -16.15 -25.48 -12.52
N GLN A 642 -16.52 -24.24 -12.14
CA GLN A 642 -17.04 -23.22 -13.03
C GLN A 642 -16.38 -21.86 -12.77
N ASP A 643 -15.99 -21.17 -13.84
CA ASP A 643 -15.46 -19.80 -13.75
C ASP A 643 -16.48 -18.86 -13.09
N SER A 644 -16.04 -18.07 -12.11
CA SER A 644 -16.92 -17.16 -11.36
C SER A 644 -17.08 -15.77 -12.00
N TYR A 645 -16.60 -15.57 -13.23
CA TYR A 645 -16.58 -14.26 -13.89
C TYR A 645 -17.97 -13.64 -14.03
N ASP A 646 -18.98 -14.43 -14.41
CA ASP A 646 -20.34 -13.94 -14.63
C ASP A 646 -20.95 -13.31 -13.35
N GLU A 647 -20.54 -13.76 -12.17
CA GLU A 647 -21.01 -13.23 -10.87
C GLU A 647 -20.44 -11.83 -10.56
N ILE A 648 -19.21 -11.56 -11.01
CA ILE A 648 -18.49 -10.30 -10.73
C ILE A 648 -18.33 -9.39 -11.94
N MET A 649 -18.92 -9.76 -13.07
CA MET A 649 -18.89 -8.98 -14.31
C MET A 649 -19.52 -7.60 -14.10
N ILE A 650 -18.82 -6.59 -14.60
CA ILE A 650 -19.27 -5.20 -14.57
C ILE A 650 -20.24 -4.97 -15.73
N THR A 651 -21.38 -4.37 -15.41
CA THR A 651 -22.51 -4.21 -16.33
C THR A 651 -22.95 -2.75 -16.49
N GLY A 652 -22.42 -1.86 -15.65
CA GLY A 652 -22.83 -0.46 -15.52
C GLY A 652 -23.85 -0.21 -14.42
N GLU A 653 -24.46 -1.27 -13.89
CA GLU A 653 -25.34 -1.19 -12.72
C GLU A 653 -24.58 -0.79 -11.44
N GLU A 654 -23.26 -0.99 -11.42
CA GLU A 654 -22.37 -0.71 -10.29
C GLU A 654 -22.32 0.79 -9.94
N TRP A 655 -22.54 1.69 -10.91
CA TRP A 655 -22.64 3.15 -10.67
C TRP A 655 -24.06 3.70 -10.92
N GLY A 656 -25.04 2.82 -11.12
CA GLY A 656 -26.46 3.13 -11.21
C GLY A 656 -27.07 3.49 -9.85
N THR A 657 -28.29 3.03 -9.59
CA THR A 657 -29.03 3.28 -8.33
C THR A 657 -29.58 2.00 -7.69
N GLY A 658 -29.33 0.84 -8.31
CA GLY A 658 -29.79 -0.46 -7.84
C GLY A 658 -28.89 -1.06 -6.75
N THR A 659 -29.15 -2.33 -6.41
CA THR A 659 -28.46 -3.04 -5.33
C THR A 659 -26.95 -3.16 -5.55
N LYS A 660 -26.48 -3.36 -6.79
CA LYS A 660 -25.04 -3.38 -7.11
C LYS A 660 -24.36 -2.06 -6.70
N ALA A 661 -24.92 -0.92 -7.10
CA ALA A 661 -24.40 0.40 -6.71
C ALA A 661 -24.48 0.68 -5.20
N GLN A 662 -25.52 0.18 -4.51
CA GLN A 662 -25.63 0.33 -3.06
C GLN A 662 -24.50 -0.42 -2.32
N ARG A 663 -24.09 -1.60 -2.81
CA ARG A 663 -22.97 -2.37 -2.23
C ARG A 663 -21.62 -1.67 -2.39
N GLU A 664 -21.45 -0.84 -3.42
CA GLU A 664 -20.23 -0.07 -3.64
C GLU A 664 -20.03 1.11 -2.66
N ASN A 665 -21.07 1.42 -1.86
CA ASN A 665 -21.01 2.32 -0.70
C ASN A 665 -20.30 3.65 -1.00
N TYR A 666 -20.83 4.38 -1.99
CA TYR A 666 -20.28 5.66 -2.39
C TYR A 666 -20.52 6.75 -1.33
N PRO A 667 -19.58 7.70 -1.17
CA PRO A 667 -19.83 8.91 -0.40
C PRO A 667 -21.12 9.61 -0.84
N PRO A 668 -21.92 10.17 0.09
CA PRO A 668 -23.10 10.95 -0.24
C PRO A 668 -22.86 12.15 -1.19
N THR A 669 -21.61 12.61 -1.30
CA THR A 669 -21.19 13.64 -2.26
C THR A 669 -21.21 13.15 -3.71
N ALA A 670 -21.16 11.83 -3.95
CA ALA A 670 -21.29 11.22 -5.27
C ALA A 670 -22.75 11.13 -5.72
N SER A 671 -23.32 12.28 -6.09
CA SER A 671 -24.74 12.46 -6.38
C SER A 671 -25.12 12.07 -7.81
N THR A 672 -24.20 12.16 -8.75
CA THR A 672 -24.41 11.85 -10.17
C THR A 672 -23.88 10.47 -10.55
N GLU A 673 -24.36 9.94 -11.68
CA GLU A 673 -23.84 8.68 -12.23
C GLU A 673 -22.34 8.76 -12.53
N MET A 674 -21.88 9.89 -13.09
CA MET A 674 -20.46 10.10 -13.36
C MET A 674 -19.63 10.11 -12.07
N GLU A 675 -20.08 10.81 -11.02
CA GLU A 675 -19.36 10.82 -9.74
C GLU A 675 -19.28 9.40 -9.15
N ARG A 676 -20.40 8.65 -9.14
CA ARG A 676 -20.37 7.25 -8.68
C ARG A 676 -19.46 6.38 -9.53
N PHE A 677 -19.44 6.55 -10.85
CA PHE A 677 -18.50 5.87 -11.74
C PHE A 677 -17.04 6.19 -11.39
N ILE A 678 -16.71 7.46 -11.12
CA ILE A 678 -15.35 7.81 -10.65
C ILE A 678 -15.05 7.09 -9.33
N HIS A 679 -15.93 7.17 -8.33
CA HIS A 679 -15.70 6.45 -7.08
C HIS A 679 -15.57 4.93 -7.27
N PHE A 680 -16.29 4.35 -8.24
CA PHE A 680 -16.19 2.94 -8.62
C PHE A 680 -14.80 2.58 -9.15
N ILE A 681 -14.23 3.37 -10.09
CA ILE A 681 -12.86 3.20 -10.57
C ILE A 681 -11.88 3.12 -9.39
N TYR A 682 -12.06 3.99 -8.41
CA TYR A 682 -11.20 4.03 -7.23
C TYR A 682 -11.49 2.91 -6.21
N ASN A 683 -12.67 2.31 -6.21
CA ASN A 683 -12.91 1.05 -5.51
C ASN A 683 -12.18 -0.11 -6.21
N GLU A 684 -12.18 -0.18 -7.56
CA GLU A 684 -11.37 -1.17 -8.30
C GLU A 684 -9.87 -0.97 -8.08
N LYS A 685 -9.38 0.27 -8.09
CA LYS A 685 -7.98 0.58 -7.74
C LYS A 685 -7.65 0.07 -6.34
N ALA A 686 -8.52 0.25 -5.36
CA ALA A 686 -8.27 -0.27 -4.02
C ALA A 686 -8.24 -1.81 -3.99
N ARG A 687 -9.19 -2.50 -4.64
CA ARG A 687 -9.22 -3.98 -4.77
C ARG A 687 -7.93 -4.53 -5.41
N GLU A 688 -7.38 -3.81 -6.38
CA GLU A 688 -6.13 -4.17 -7.05
C GLU A 688 -4.88 -3.87 -6.22
N PHE A 689 -4.78 -2.64 -5.68
CA PHE A 689 -3.51 -2.03 -5.27
C PHE A 689 -3.37 -1.80 -3.76
N ILE A 690 -4.29 -2.28 -2.92
CA ILE A 690 -4.08 -2.19 -1.47
C ILE A 690 -2.74 -2.84 -1.08
N PHE A 691 -2.00 -2.18 -0.18
CA PHE A 691 -0.64 -2.50 0.25
C PHE A 691 0.48 -2.20 -0.75
N GLU A 692 0.21 -1.44 -1.82
CA GLU A 692 1.19 -1.10 -2.86
C GLU A 692 1.61 0.39 -2.85
N GLN A 693 1.12 1.20 -1.89
CA GLN A 693 1.48 2.61 -1.70
C GLN A 693 1.16 3.54 -2.89
N MET A 694 0.00 3.33 -3.50
CA MET A 694 -0.48 4.10 -4.66
C MET A 694 -1.81 4.80 -4.39
N ILE A 695 -2.57 4.34 -3.40
CA ILE A 695 -3.96 4.77 -3.20
C ILE A 695 -4.02 6.24 -2.76
N THR A 696 -3.13 6.67 -1.85
CA THR A 696 -3.16 8.05 -1.33
C THR A 696 -2.98 9.08 -2.45
N GLU A 697 -1.99 8.91 -3.33
CA GLU A 697 -1.74 9.83 -4.45
C GLU A 697 -2.84 9.80 -5.52
N ASP A 698 -3.41 8.63 -5.76
CA ASP A 698 -4.48 8.42 -6.74
C ASP A 698 -5.77 9.10 -6.32
N LEU A 699 -6.17 8.94 -5.05
CA LEU A 699 -7.33 9.64 -4.48
C LEU A 699 -7.09 11.15 -4.39
N HIS A 700 -5.86 11.55 -4.07
CA HIS A 700 -5.47 12.94 -3.97
C HIS A 700 -5.60 13.65 -5.33
N ASN A 701 -5.06 13.08 -6.40
CA ASN A 701 -5.14 13.68 -7.73
C ASN A 701 -6.56 13.70 -8.31
N ALA A 702 -7.42 12.74 -7.96
CA ALA A 702 -8.85 12.80 -8.30
C ALA A 702 -9.66 13.80 -7.47
N GLY A 703 -9.07 14.42 -6.43
CA GLY A 703 -9.77 15.37 -5.57
C GLY A 703 -10.79 14.71 -4.63
N ILE A 704 -10.71 13.39 -4.42
CA ILE A 704 -11.69 12.63 -3.62
C ILE A 704 -11.12 12.03 -2.33
N LEU A 705 -9.83 12.26 -2.04
CA LEU A 705 -9.17 11.76 -0.83
C LEU A 705 -9.92 12.18 0.45
N TYR A 706 -10.21 13.47 0.59
CA TYR A 706 -10.89 13.99 1.79
C TYR A 706 -12.25 13.31 2.00
N ASP A 707 -13.10 13.33 0.97
CA ASP A 707 -14.46 12.78 1.03
C ASP A 707 -14.42 11.29 1.38
N ARG A 708 -13.54 10.51 0.75
CA ARG A 708 -13.46 9.07 1.03
C ARG A 708 -12.97 8.80 2.46
N VAL A 709 -11.97 9.52 2.95
CA VAL A 709 -11.49 9.38 4.34
C VAL A 709 -12.57 9.81 5.34
N TYR A 710 -13.28 10.92 5.09
CA TYR A 710 -14.37 11.41 5.93
C TYR A 710 -15.45 10.35 6.20
N TYR A 711 -15.81 9.56 5.18
CA TYR A 711 -16.90 8.59 5.27
C TYR A 711 -16.44 7.17 5.63
N ARG A 712 -15.12 6.89 5.61
CA ARG A 712 -14.59 5.51 5.72
C ARG A 712 -13.53 5.32 6.81
N ASP A 713 -12.91 6.38 7.33
CA ASP A 713 -12.00 6.29 8.47
C ASP A 713 -12.52 7.14 9.64
N TYR A 714 -12.95 6.50 10.72
CA TYR A 714 -13.46 7.21 11.88
C TYR A 714 -12.43 8.14 12.54
N PHE A 715 -11.13 7.82 12.48
CA PHE A 715 -10.07 8.71 13.01
C PHE A 715 -9.77 9.88 12.08
N GLY A 716 -10.12 9.81 10.80
CA GLY A 716 -10.07 10.97 9.90
C GLY A 716 -11.35 11.81 9.99
N ALA A 717 -12.50 11.15 10.14
CA ALA A 717 -13.81 11.76 10.17
C ALA A 717 -14.02 12.70 11.38
N PRO A 718 -14.68 13.86 11.21
CA PRO A 718 -14.99 14.76 12.32
C PRO A 718 -15.96 14.11 13.32
N ILE A 719 -15.97 14.61 14.56
CA ILE A 719 -16.83 14.09 15.66
C ILE A 719 -18.34 14.10 15.32
N ALA A 720 -18.75 14.92 14.36
CA ALA A 720 -20.12 14.96 13.86
C ALA A 720 -20.47 13.86 12.83
N SER A 721 -19.48 13.20 12.23
CA SER A 721 -19.69 12.15 11.23
C SER A 721 -20.07 10.84 11.88
N GLN A 722 -20.96 10.08 11.23
CA GLN A 722 -21.41 8.75 11.64
C GLN A 722 -21.09 7.68 10.59
N GLY A 723 -20.29 8.01 9.57
CA GLY A 723 -20.10 7.17 8.38
C GLY A 723 -21.26 7.32 7.38
N THR A 724 -21.47 6.30 6.56
CA THR A 724 -22.59 6.23 5.60
C THR A 724 -23.73 5.36 6.15
N SER A 725 -24.89 5.35 5.50
CA SER A 725 -26.00 4.47 5.90
C SER A 725 -25.66 2.98 5.77
N THR A 726 -24.88 2.62 4.74
CA THR A 726 -24.45 1.25 4.44
C THR A 726 -23.14 0.85 5.10
N HIS A 727 -22.38 1.82 5.62
CA HIS A 727 -21.16 1.60 6.39
C HIS A 727 -21.12 2.62 7.56
N PRO A 728 -22.01 2.44 8.56
CA PRO A 728 -22.01 3.29 9.73
C PRO A 728 -20.80 2.95 10.60
N PHE A 729 -20.23 3.96 11.26
CA PHE A 729 -19.16 3.69 12.21
C PHE A 729 -19.66 2.78 13.36
N PRO A 730 -18.86 1.77 13.76
CA PRO A 730 -19.29 0.81 14.76
C PRO A 730 -19.47 1.46 16.14
N VAL A 731 -20.27 0.83 16.99
CA VAL A 731 -20.40 1.15 18.42
C VAL A 731 -19.97 -0.09 19.20
N ASP A 732 -18.98 0.09 20.05
CA ASP A 732 -18.52 -0.89 21.01
C ASP A 732 -19.36 -0.76 22.30
N VAL A 733 -19.98 -1.86 22.71
CA VAL A 733 -20.92 -1.93 23.84
C VAL A 733 -20.30 -2.55 25.09
N VAL A 734 -19.03 -3.01 25.05
CA VAL A 734 -18.43 -3.78 26.17
C VAL A 734 -17.72 -2.98 27.27
N ASP A 735 -17.37 -1.70 27.08
CA ASP A 735 -16.68 -0.90 28.12
C ASP A 735 -17.56 0.20 28.76
N GLN A 736 -17.66 0.14 30.09
CA GLN A 736 -18.35 1.12 30.95
C GLN A 736 -17.63 2.48 30.92
N GLY A 737 -17.87 3.30 29.90
CA GLY A 737 -17.42 4.70 29.92
C GLY A 737 -17.49 5.48 28.61
N GLY A 738 -17.64 4.84 27.45
CA GLY A 738 -17.75 5.53 26.16
C GLY A 738 -16.49 6.31 25.71
N VAL A 739 -15.33 6.08 26.35
CA VAL A 739 -14.04 6.74 26.04
C VAL A 739 -13.01 5.78 25.45
N VAL A 740 -13.42 4.53 25.20
CA VAL A 740 -12.53 3.43 24.80
C VAL A 740 -13.29 2.55 23.79
N GLY A 741 -12.97 2.70 22.49
CA GLY A 741 -13.51 1.84 21.42
C GLY A 741 -14.28 2.57 20.32
N ALA A 742 -14.98 1.80 19.48
CA ALA A 742 -15.87 2.34 18.46
C ALA A 742 -17.07 3.03 19.15
N ILE A 743 -17.39 4.27 18.79
CA ILE A 743 -18.41 5.07 19.51
C ILE A 743 -19.58 5.49 18.62
N GLY A 744 -19.60 5.00 17.37
CA GLY A 744 -20.60 5.36 16.37
C GLY A 744 -20.38 6.71 15.72
N THR A 745 -19.31 7.43 16.07
CA THR A 745 -18.97 8.74 15.52
C THR A 745 -17.49 8.86 15.21
N GLY A 746 -17.14 9.82 14.36
CA GLY A 746 -15.76 10.17 14.07
C GLY A 746 -15.00 10.70 15.29
N ARG A 747 -13.67 10.77 15.16
CA ARG A 747 -12.71 11.24 16.18
C ARG A 747 -11.67 12.20 15.64
N GLY A 748 -11.50 12.22 14.33
CA GLY A 748 -10.58 13.09 13.64
C GLY A 748 -11.04 14.52 13.58
N GLN A 749 -10.15 15.35 13.05
CA GLN A 749 -10.46 16.70 12.60
C GLN A 749 -9.84 16.91 11.21
N LEU A 750 -9.75 15.87 10.37
CA LEU A 750 -9.20 16.01 9.02
C LEU A 750 -9.89 17.20 8.34
N GLN A 751 -9.09 18.10 7.79
CA GLN A 751 -9.55 19.23 7.01
C GLN A 751 -9.15 19.02 5.56
N LYS A 752 -9.88 19.64 4.64
CA LYS A 752 -9.61 19.54 3.20
C LYS A 752 -8.17 19.94 2.83
N PHE A 753 -7.61 20.95 3.49
CA PHE A 753 -6.23 21.40 3.27
C PHE A 753 -5.16 20.41 3.79
N HIS A 754 -5.50 19.45 4.66
CA HIS A 754 -4.56 18.40 5.09
C HIS A 754 -4.23 17.36 4.01
N THR A 755 -4.93 17.41 2.88
CA THR A 755 -4.61 16.58 1.71
C THR A 755 -3.20 16.89 1.20
N PHE A 756 -2.77 18.15 1.23
CA PHE A 756 -1.38 18.56 1.09
C PHE A 756 -0.67 18.61 2.45
N LYS A 757 0.65 18.44 2.43
CA LYS A 757 1.49 18.54 3.63
C LYS A 757 2.11 19.95 3.68
N PRO A 758 2.30 20.56 4.86
CA PRO A 758 2.97 21.84 4.99
C PRO A 758 4.46 21.71 4.72
N TRP A 759 5.05 22.82 4.30
CA TRP A 759 6.50 22.98 4.22
C TRP A 759 7.12 22.97 5.63
N PRO A 760 8.15 22.16 5.89
CA PRO A 760 8.82 22.13 7.18
C PRO A 760 9.45 23.47 7.53
N ILE A 761 9.25 23.94 8.77
CA ILE A 761 9.86 25.18 9.27
C ILE A 761 11.40 25.15 9.16
N SER A 762 12.01 23.98 9.34
CA SER A 762 13.44 23.73 9.12
C SER A 762 13.88 24.10 7.71
N PHE A 763 13.12 23.69 6.68
CA PHE A 763 13.37 24.04 5.29
C PHE A 763 13.15 25.53 5.03
N LEU A 764 12.03 26.09 5.51
CA LEU A 764 11.69 27.49 5.31
C LEU A 764 12.76 28.44 5.89
N ASN A 765 13.36 28.09 7.03
CA ASN A 765 14.43 28.87 7.66
C ASN A 765 15.75 28.86 6.87
N LEU A 766 15.92 27.97 5.88
CA LEU A 766 17.09 27.94 5.00
C LEU A 766 16.93 28.85 3.78
N LEU A 767 15.70 29.25 3.45
CA LEU A 767 15.42 30.07 2.27
C LEU A 767 15.86 31.52 2.48
N THR A 768 16.33 32.14 1.39
CA THR A 768 16.64 33.57 1.35
C THR A 768 15.85 34.25 0.24
N ASP A 769 15.75 35.58 0.31
CA ASP A 769 15.35 36.39 -0.82
C ASP A 769 16.45 36.40 -1.90
N SER A 770 16.17 37.07 -3.01
CA SER A 770 17.11 37.23 -4.14
C SER A 770 18.40 37.98 -3.77
N ASN A 771 18.47 38.63 -2.61
CA ASN A 771 19.63 39.35 -2.10
C ASN A 771 20.44 38.54 -1.07
N GLY A 772 20.00 37.32 -0.74
CA GLY A 772 20.62 36.47 0.27
C GLY A 772 20.23 36.80 1.71
N ALA A 773 19.19 37.61 1.93
CA ALA A 773 18.64 37.87 3.26
C ALA A 773 17.61 36.79 3.62
N PRO A 774 17.50 36.36 4.90
CA PRO A 774 16.44 35.44 5.31
C PRO A 774 15.05 36.00 4.96
N LEU A 775 14.11 35.13 4.58
CA LEU A 775 12.74 35.52 4.26
C LEU A 775 12.07 36.18 5.48
N ASP A 776 11.28 37.24 5.23
CA ASP A 776 10.41 37.82 6.25
C ASP A 776 9.14 36.98 6.47
N GLN A 777 8.35 37.31 7.49
CA GLN A 777 7.14 36.55 7.82
C GLN A 777 6.13 36.52 6.67
N GLN A 778 6.01 37.61 5.90
CA GLN A 778 5.06 37.67 4.79
C GLN A 778 5.49 36.71 3.65
N ALA A 779 6.79 36.65 3.35
CA ALA A 779 7.33 35.72 2.37
C ALA A 779 7.24 34.26 2.85
N LEU A 780 7.46 34.00 4.15
CA LEU A 780 7.28 32.68 4.75
C LEU A 780 5.82 32.21 4.65
N ASP A 781 4.86 33.07 5.01
CA ASP A 781 3.43 32.77 4.93
C ASP A 781 2.99 32.52 3.47
N ALA A 782 3.55 33.26 2.51
CA ALA A 782 3.28 33.06 1.08
C ALA A 782 3.91 31.77 0.52
N TYR A 783 5.01 31.29 1.09
CA TYR A 783 5.64 30.03 0.69
C TYR A 783 4.86 28.82 1.22
N GLN A 784 4.26 28.95 2.39
CA GLN A 784 3.51 27.86 3.01
C GLN A 784 2.30 27.44 2.17
N ASN A 785 1.90 26.17 2.30
CA ASN A 785 0.67 25.68 1.71
C ASN A 785 -0.54 26.26 2.47
N PRO A 786 -1.58 26.74 1.77
CA PRO A 786 -2.71 27.37 2.43
C PRO A 786 -3.39 26.50 3.50
N GLY A 787 -3.86 27.16 4.56
CA GLY A 787 -4.49 26.52 5.72
C GLY A 787 -3.55 26.17 6.88
N TYR A 788 -2.23 26.27 6.69
CA TYR A 788 -1.20 25.93 7.68
C TYR A 788 -0.54 27.11 8.39
#